data_AF-A0A7R8H593-F1
#
_entry.id   AF-A0A7R8H593-F1
#
_cell.length_a   1.000
_cell.length_b   1.000
_cell.length_c   1.000
_cell.angle_alpha   90.00
_cell.angle_beta   90.00
_cell.angle_gamma   90.00
#
_symmetry.space_group_name_H-M   'P 1'
#
loop_
_entity.id
_entity.type
_entity.pdbx_description
1 polymer ?
#
loop_
_entity_poly.entity_id
_entity_poly.type
_entity_poly.pdbx_seq_one_letter_code
_entity_poly.pdbx_strand_id
1 'polypeptide(L)'
;MIQKTWKGQKQRLIYIEIRNAAKKIQERYLTWKLRILFIKKRRAALIIQAHLRGMFAREVAAALREAKRVEEERRRQEKLDEERKVKALAEEAKRKEMEENDNKSEELTLSRRNSFASLADIDEGEAQYEMMKLSQLADQLNPKLHDNHSENVNQDRASIIFDEIDKQMADLQLEIDQCSIKEEEIDELPPPPPPPESRTPSPPPLPPPASSHPMVNYKPSLPEPEGPPPPPPSTRKIGLKKNKERSEYGFSEKETTKQEERELRKMERVRRELERIEENGGFRQCPDNKHDEEEYHDLLEFAENYFNDHEKSPQGTIVGTLKRSKNLEYLPKSSMIAYYKGNSIPNSHIHMFDPENVNIACNTFKDLVKLAKGDLKSDQYEITAIQTIIRHGLEREELRDEIYVQCVRQINGNPHTDQCERIWLLLCLVVVAFPPSKSFFKYFVSFLNISSNKAVGSSRQYVEWCLDNCRHIQIATRKHPPSTVEITAMKRLGTIVCRFFFLDGRTKALDIHPCDTAQDVLQKLADKIGLQSLEGWALYQSLPDDGDSHIPQHNYLYDIISEWELASQTQPNQPLNKLSPSRRNSFKKRDLGSGDNRFILKKRLFTNTREIPSDPIEVSLLYAQAVHSVVKCDDLPVSEKVALQLAGLQAQVQLGEPKKYAHQPPEEVYRDVDGFLPQRIKKARFLTDGEWIPILSEAHTHYGSGKAEVVAKVWYLSCVMQYPLYGCTFFPSCYRGYWSYGNDIVIGVNADGILLIKPDDKFILFEFPYAEIDLILKDRDFMSLKLNAKTAIGTLVAAYCPTLADWIREAATSGANKRRIKQITNEDRLRLHANVVNCRRSLVDNEFVKKWSTKKLEKFRTEALANEQGEIYKGYGHAYWAFTKTGLAQTLMVMPEGDEAQAVEVFNLILTYAGLSQN
;
A
#
# COMPACT_ATOMS: atom_id res chain seq x y z
N MET A 1 -45.25 20.48 50.84
CA MET A 1 -44.19 19.44 50.87
C MET A 1 -44.51 18.24 49.97
N ILE A 2 -45.60 17.49 50.23
CA ILE A 2 -45.99 16.25 49.51
C ILE A 2 -45.89 16.33 47.97
N GLN A 3 -46.44 17.38 47.34
CA GLN A 3 -46.37 17.55 45.88
C GLN A 3 -44.94 17.64 45.33
N LYS A 4 -43.98 18.20 46.08
CA LYS A 4 -42.55 18.28 45.69
C LYS A 4 -41.92 16.88 45.73
N THR A 5 -42.21 16.12 46.77
CA THR A 5 -41.76 14.72 46.91
C THR A 5 -42.33 13.83 45.80
N TRP A 6 -43.63 13.95 45.50
CA TRP A 6 -44.29 13.19 44.43
C TRP A 6 -43.73 13.53 43.04
N LYS A 7 -43.55 14.83 42.72
CA LYS A 7 -42.90 15.26 41.46
C LYS A 7 -41.47 14.72 41.34
N GLY A 8 -40.68 14.79 42.43
CA GLY A 8 -39.33 14.20 42.47
C GLY A 8 -39.31 12.69 42.26
N GLN A 9 -40.25 11.96 42.87
CA GLN A 9 -40.36 10.51 42.70
C GLN A 9 -40.81 10.11 41.29
N LYS A 10 -41.75 10.85 40.69
CA LYS A 10 -42.13 10.67 39.28
C LYS A 10 -40.94 10.90 38.34
N GLN A 11 -40.17 11.97 38.56
CA GLN A 11 -38.98 12.25 37.75
C GLN A 11 -37.89 11.19 37.92
N ARG A 12 -37.72 10.65 39.15
CA ARG A 12 -36.78 9.54 39.43
C ARG A 12 -37.17 8.25 38.70
N LEU A 13 -38.46 7.93 38.61
CA LEU A 13 -38.94 6.77 37.84
C LEU A 13 -38.65 6.93 36.35
N ILE A 14 -38.96 8.09 35.76
CA ILE A 14 -38.66 8.42 34.36
C ILE A 14 -37.15 8.33 34.09
N TYR A 15 -36.31 8.85 35.00
CA TYR A 15 -34.85 8.75 34.88
C TYR A 15 -34.36 7.28 34.90
N ILE A 16 -34.91 6.44 35.79
CA ILE A 16 -34.57 5.01 35.86
C ILE A 16 -34.97 4.28 34.56
N GLU A 17 -36.15 4.59 34.02
CA GLU A 17 -36.64 4.03 32.77
C GLU A 17 -35.76 4.41 31.57
N ILE A 18 -35.44 5.70 31.42
CA ILE A 18 -34.51 6.20 30.39
C ILE A 18 -33.12 5.58 30.54
N ARG A 19 -32.58 5.48 31.77
CA ARG A 19 -31.29 4.84 32.05
C ARG A 19 -31.29 3.36 31.65
N ASN A 20 -32.37 2.64 31.91
CA ASN A 20 -32.50 1.23 31.54
C ASN A 20 -32.67 1.04 30.02
N ALA A 21 -33.36 1.95 29.34
CA ALA A 21 -33.43 1.97 27.88
C ALA A 21 -32.05 2.26 27.24
N ALA A 22 -31.33 3.26 27.75
CA ALA A 22 -29.99 3.59 27.31
C ALA A 22 -29.00 2.42 27.47
N LYS A 23 -29.04 1.72 28.62
CA LYS A 23 -28.24 0.49 28.84
C LYS A 23 -28.52 -0.58 27.78
N LYS A 24 -29.80 -0.88 27.51
CA LYS A 24 -30.18 -1.86 26.48
C LYS A 24 -29.68 -1.48 25.08
N ILE A 25 -29.69 -0.19 24.74
CA ILE A 25 -29.15 0.32 23.47
C ILE A 25 -27.61 0.17 23.44
N GLN A 26 -26.92 0.53 24.52
CA GLN A 26 -25.47 0.37 24.65
C GLN A 26 -25.03 -1.10 24.52
N GLU A 27 -25.70 -2.01 25.22
CA GLU A 27 -25.46 -3.46 25.14
C GLU A 27 -25.63 -3.96 23.69
N ARG A 28 -26.74 -3.62 23.03
CA ARG A 28 -27.00 -4.02 21.63
C ARG A 28 -25.98 -3.44 20.65
N TYR A 29 -25.55 -2.20 20.85
CA TYR A 29 -24.51 -1.55 20.04
C TYR A 29 -23.13 -2.20 20.24
N LEU A 30 -22.74 -2.49 21.48
CA LEU A 30 -21.51 -3.23 21.81
C LEU A 30 -21.51 -4.61 21.14
N THR A 31 -22.59 -5.37 21.27
CA THR A 31 -22.74 -6.68 20.60
C THR A 31 -22.62 -6.55 19.07
N TRP A 32 -23.26 -5.55 18.46
CA TRP A 32 -23.18 -5.29 17.02
C TRP A 32 -21.75 -4.92 16.56
N LYS A 33 -21.07 -4.04 17.31
CA LYS A 33 -19.68 -3.62 17.04
C LYS A 33 -18.71 -4.81 17.11
N LEU A 34 -18.82 -5.64 18.15
CA LEU A 34 -18.05 -6.87 18.31
C LEU A 34 -18.31 -7.86 17.17
N ARG A 35 -19.58 -8.05 16.77
CA ARG A 35 -19.96 -8.93 15.65
C ARG A 35 -19.36 -8.46 14.31
N ILE A 36 -19.30 -7.16 14.04
CA ILE A 36 -18.63 -6.61 12.84
C ILE A 36 -17.12 -6.86 12.89
N LEU A 37 -16.47 -6.65 14.04
CA LEU A 37 -15.05 -6.94 14.21
C LEU A 37 -14.72 -8.42 13.99
N PHE A 38 -15.55 -9.32 14.54
CA PHE A 38 -15.44 -10.76 14.31
C PHE A 38 -15.58 -11.13 12.82
N ILE A 39 -16.60 -10.59 12.12
CA ILE A 39 -16.78 -10.82 10.68
C ILE A 39 -15.58 -10.31 9.86
N LYS A 40 -14.98 -9.16 10.23
CA LYS A 40 -13.74 -8.67 9.61
C LYS A 40 -12.56 -9.64 9.84
N LYS A 41 -12.31 -10.05 11.08
CA LYS A 41 -11.25 -11.02 11.44
C LYS A 41 -11.43 -12.36 10.69
N ARG A 42 -12.65 -12.90 10.65
CA ARG A 42 -12.97 -14.15 9.95
C ARG A 42 -12.70 -14.07 8.44
N ARG A 43 -13.05 -12.95 7.79
CA ARG A 43 -12.76 -12.74 6.37
C ARG A 43 -11.26 -12.66 6.09
N ALA A 44 -10.48 -11.99 6.95
CA ALA A 44 -9.02 -11.96 6.82
C ALA A 44 -8.40 -13.36 6.98
N ALA A 45 -8.82 -14.12 8.00
CA ALA A 45 -8.35 -15.49 8.21
C ALA A 45 -8.63 -16.41 7.02
N LEU A 46 -9.83 -16.35 6.44
CA LEU A 46 -10.19 -17.14 5.25
C LEU A 46 -9.34 -16.79 4.02
N ILE A 47 -9.00 -15.52 3.82
CA ILE A 47 -8.10 -15.09 2.72
C ILE A 47 -6.68 -15.62 2.93
N ILE A 48 -6.16 -15.53 4.16
CA ILE A 48 -4.82 -16.06 4.51
C ILE A 48 -4.78 -17.58 4.33
N GLN A 49 -5.79 -18.30 4.81
CA GLN A 49 -5.91 -19.75 4.64
C GLN A 49 -6.02 -20.17 3.17
N ALA A 50 -6.80 -19.44 2.35
CA ALA A 50 -6.87 -19.68 0.92
C ALA A 50 -5.53 -19.43 0.21
N HIS A 51 -4.80 -18.39 0.62
CA HIS A 51 -3.48 -18.09 0.06
C HIS A 51 -2.44 -19.17 0.41
N LEU A 52 -2.39 -19.60 1.69
CA LEU A 52 -1.52 -20.68 2.16
C LEU A 52 -1.84 -22.02 1.48
N ARG A 53 -3.12 -22.42 1.38
CA ARG A 53 -3.51 -23.63 0.65
C ARG A 53 -3.12 -23.55 -0.82
N GLY A 54 -3.29 -22.40 -1.45
CA GLY A 54 -2.83 -22.16 -2.83
C GLY A 54 -1.31 -22.19 -2.98
N MET A 55 -0.56 -21.76 -1.96
CA MET A 55 0.91 -21.82 -1.93
C MET A 55 1.39 -23.27 -1.85
N PHE A 56 0.94 -24.03 -0.86
CA PHE A 56 1.25 -25.47 -0.74
C PHE A 56 0.84 -26.26 -1.99
N ALA A 57 -0.33 -25.98 -2.58
CA ALA A 57 -0.75 -26.62 -3.82
C ALA A 57 0.18 -26.29 -5.01
N ARG A 58 0.72 -25.06 -5.09
CA ARG A 58 1.70 -24.68 -6.12
C ARG A 58 3.07 -25.32 -5.88
N GLU A 59 3.52 -25.42 -4.64
CA GLU A 59 4.77 -26.10 -4.25
C GLU A 59 4.69 -27.60 -4.56
N VAL A 60 3.62 -28.28 -4.15
CA VAL A 60 3.38 -29.70 -4.46
C VAL A 60 3.28 -29.91 -5.97
N ALA A 61 2.58 -29.04 -6.70
CA ALA A 61 2.53 -29.12 -8.16
C ALA A 61 3.87 -28.84 -8.85
N ALA A 62 4.74 -28.00 -8.26
CA ALA A 62 6.10 -27.79 -8.75
C ALA A 62 6.97 -29.02 -8.51
N ALA A 63 6.96 -29.58 -7.29
CA ALA A 63 7.67 -30.80 -6.93
C ALA A 63 7.25 -32.01 -7.79
N LEU A 64 5.95 -32.16 -8.07
CA LEU A 64 5.44 -33.21 -8.96
C LEU A 64 5.86 -33.02 -10.43
N ARG A 65 5.94 -31.76 -10.92
CA ARG A 65 6.47 -31.48 -12.26
C ARG A 65 7.97 -31.76 -12.34
N GLU A 66 8.73 -31.41 -11.32
CA GLU A 66 10.17 -31.66 -11.27
C GLU A 66 10.47 -33.16 -11.18
N ALA A 67 9.80 -33.90 -10.30
CA ALA A 67 9.90 -35.35 -10.20
C ALA A 67 9.56 -36.04 -11.54
N LYS A 68 8.56 -35.54 -12.27
CA LYS A 68 8.23 -36.05 -13.60
C LYS A 68 9.31 -35.72 -14.64
N ARG A 69 9.89 -34.51 -14.62
CA ARG A 69 11.01 -34.13 -15.51
C ARG A 69 12.22 -35.03 -15.27
N VAL A 70 12.62 -35.20 -14.01
CA VAL A 70 13.74 -36.07 -13.61
C VAL A 70 13.50 -37.51 -14.04
N GLU A 71 12.30 -38.06 -13.90
CA GLU A 71 11.98 -39.43 -14.33
C GLU A 71 11.97 -39.57 -15.88
N GLU A 72 11.50 -38.56 -16.61
CA GLU A 72 11.59 -38.55 -18.08
C GLU A 72 13.05 -38.44 -18.57
N GLU A 73 13.89 -37.67 -17.89
CA GLU A 73 15.31 -37.52 -18.19
C GLU A 73 16.11 -38.79 -17.84
N ARG A 74 15.84 -39.40 -16.68
CA ARG A 74 16.36 -40.72 -16.28
C ARG A 74 16.05 -41.78 -17.33
N ARG A 75 14.81 -41.84 -17.83
CA ARG A 75 14.40 -42.74 -18.92
C ARG A 75 15.07 -42.45 -20.27
N ARG A 76 15.41 -41.20 -20.57
CA ARG A 76 16.20 -40.87 -21.78
C ARG A 76 17.64 -41.34 -21.64
N GLN A 77 18.24 -41.16 -20.46
CA GLN A 77 19.59 -41.62 -20.17
C GLN A 77 19.68 -43.15 -20.21
N GLU A 78 18.73 -43.87 -19.60
CA GLU A 78 18.64 -45.34 -19.67
C GLU A 78 18.61 -45.84 -21.13
N LYS A 79 17.78 -45.21 -21.99
CA LYS A 79 17.72 -45.57 -23.42
C LYS A 79 19.03 -45.31 -24.17
N LEU A 80 19.71 -44.20 -23.88
CA LEU A 80 21.00 -43.87 -24.50
C LEU A 80 22.09 -44.85 -24.08
N ASP A 81 22.12 -45.25 -22.80
CA ASP A 81 23.11 -46.20 -22.29
C ASP A 81 22.80 -47.65 -22.72
N GLU A 82 21.53 -47.99 -22.94
CA GLU A 82 21.13 -49.26 -23.56
C GLU A 82 21.47 -49.30 -25.06
N GLU A 83 21.25 -48.22 -25.81
CA GLU A 83 21.69 -48.10 -27.21
C GLU A 83 23.23 -48.17 -27.34
N ARG A 84 23.97 -47.56 -26.40
CA ARG A 84 25.43 -47.66 -26.31
C ARG A 84 25.89 -49.10 -26.03
N LYS A 85 25.23 -49.82 -25.11
CA LYS A 85 25.52 -51.24 -24.85
C LYS A 85 25.27 -52.12 -26.08
N VAL A 86 24.16 -51.91 -26.78
CA VAL A 86 23.85 -52.63 -28.03
C VAL A 86 24.89 -52.33 -29.11
N LYS A 87 25.30 -51.07 -29.27
CA LYS A 87 26.40 -50.69 -30.19
C LYS A 87 27.74 -51.33 -29.80
N ALA A 88 28.11 -51.32 -28.52
CA ALA A 88 29.34 -51.94 -28.05
C ALA A 88 29.36 -53.46 -28.27
N LEU A 89 28.25 -54.16 -27.96
CA LEU A 89 28.10 -55.59 -28.25
C LEU A 89 28.12 -55.89 -29.75
N ALA A 90 27.56 -55.02 -30.59
CA ALA A 90 27.62 -55.15 -32.04
C ALA A 90 29.04 -54.90 -32.60
N GLU A 91 29.82 -53.98 -32.01
CA GLU A 91 31.24 -53.80 -32.36
C GLU A 91 32.10 -54.97 -31.87
N GLU A 92 31.84 -55.51 -30.68
CA GLU A 92 32.54 -56.69 -30.17
C GLU A 92 32.23 -57.95 -31.00
N ALA A 93 30.96 -58.13 -31.39
CA ALA A 93 30.55 -59.18 -32.32
C ALA A 93 31.25 -59.03 -33.67
N LYS A 94 31.29 -57.82 -34.25
CA LYS A 94 32.03 -57.56 -35.49
C LYS A 94 33.53 -57.79 -35.36
N ARG A 95 34.15 -57.49 -34.21
CA ARG A 95 35.56 -57.80 -33.96
C ARG A 95 35.80 -59.30 -33.91
N LYS A 96 34.94 -60.05 -33.22
CA LYS A 96 35.02 -61.53 -33.18
C LYS A 96 34.77 -62.16 -34.53
N GLU A 97 33.83 -61.65 -35.32
CA GLU A 97 33.54 -62.08 -36.68
C GLU A 97 34.68 -61.71 -37.66
N MET A 98 35.42 -60.63 -37.39
CA MET A 98 36.63 -60.24 -38.11
C MET A 98 37.84 -61.09 -37.71
N GLU A 99 38.02 -61.40 -36.42
CA GLU A 99 39.01 -62.38 -35.93
C GLU A 99 38.70 -63.80 -36.42
N GLU A 100 37.43 -64.22 -36.47
CA GLU A 100 37.05 -65.50 -37.08
C GLU A 100 37.30 -65.50 -38.59
N ASN A 101 37.03 -64.41 -39.31
CA ASN A 101 37.35 -64.30 -40.74
C ASN A 101 38.86 -64.20 -41.00
N ASP A 102 39.64 -63.57 -40.14
CA ASP A 102 41.11 -63.53 -40.26
C ASP A 102 41.72 -64.90 -39.92
N ASN A 103 41.23 -65.61 -38.90
CA ASN A 103 41.60 -67.00 -38.65
C ASN A 103 41.17 -67.92 -39.81
N LYS A 104 39.96 -67.74 -40.37
CA LYS A 104 39.52 -68.45 -41.60
C LYS A 104 40.36 -68.06 -42.80
N SER A 105 40.86 -66.83 -42.88
CA SER A 105 41.72 -66.33 -43.96
C SER A 105 43.12 -66.92 -43.84
N GLU A 106 43.67 -67.07 -42.63
CA GLU A 106 44.92 -67.82 -42.39
C GLU A 106 44.74 -69.31 -42.69
N GLU A 107 43.63 -69.93 -42.27
CA GLU A 107 43.31 -71.33 -42.60
C GLU A 107 43.03 -71.54 -44.10
N LEU A 108 42.34 -70.61 -44.76
CA LEU A 108 42.14 -70.59 -46.22
C LEU A 108 43.42 -70.27 -46.98
N THR A 109 44.35 -69.46 -46.48
CA THR A 109 45.63 -69.23 -47.16
C THR A 109 46.61 -70.39 -46.96
N LEU A 110 46.52 -71.12 -45.84
CA LEU A 110 47.18 -72.41 -45.67
C LEU A 110 46.59 -73.49 -46.59
N SER A 111 45.26 -73.56 -46.70
CA SER A 111 44.53 -74.51 -47.55
C SER A 111 44.63 -74.21 -49.05
N ARG A 112 44.62 -72.92 -49.44
CA ARG A 112 44.78 -72.43 -50.84
C ARG A 112 46.21 -72.58 -51.35
N ARG A 113 47.19 -72.75 -50.45
CA ARG A 113 48.56 -73.21 -50.79
C ARG A 113 48.61 -74.69 -51.15
N ASN A 114 47.68 -75.50 -50.63
CA ASN A 114 47.56 -76.94 -50.89
C ASN A 114 46.53 -77.31 -51.97
N SER A 115 45.70 -76.36 -52.42
CA SER A 115 44.64 -76.58 -53.43
C SER A 115 44.82 -75.81 -54.74
N PHE A 116 45.93 -75.06 -54.93
CA PHE A 116 46.34 -74.56 -56.24
C PHE A 116 47.01 -75.66 -57.11
N ALA A 117 46.40 -76.84 -57.14
CA ALA A 117 46.91 -78.03 -57.82
C ALA A 117 45.79 -78.91 -58.42
N SER A 118 44.64 -78.31 -58.78
CA SER A 118 43.67 -78.92 -59.70
C SER A 118 42.79 -77.85 -60.34
N LEU A 119 43.33 -77.19 -61.36
CA LEU A 119 42.57 -76.32 -62.24
C LEU A 119 42.10 -77.18 -63.41
N ALA A 120 40.85 -77.67 -63.36
CA ALA A 120 40.23 -78.44 -64.44
C ALA A 120 38.68 -78.39 -64.35
N ASP A 121 38.11 -77.65 -65.29
CA ASP A 121 36.86 -77.93 -66.02
C ASP A 121 35.46 -77.78 -65.37
N ILE A 122 34.50 -77.45 -66.26
CA ILE A 122 33.03 -77.40 -66.12
C ILE A 122 32.46 -76.11 -65.45
N ASP A 123 31.39 -75.46 -65.96
CA ASP A 123 30.88 -75.21 -67.33
C ASP A 123 29.84 -74.04 -67.22
N GLU A 124 29.55 -73.30 -68.29
CA GLU A 124 28.70 -72.07 -68.25
C GLU A 124 27.17 -72.33 -68.11
N GLY A 125 26.75 -73.52 -67.67
CA GLY A 125 25.34 -73.94 -67.62
C GLY A 125 24.54 -73.52 -66.37
N GLU A 126 25.17 -73.48 -65.20
CA GLU A 126 24.42 -73.41 -63.92
C GLU A 126 24.09 -71.98 -63.44
N ALA A 127 24.78 -70.96 -63.98
CA ALA A 127 24.55 -69.55 -63.62
C ALA A 127 23.17 -69.02 -64.04
N GLN A 128 22.51 -69.67 -65.01
CA GLN A 128 21.19 -69.23 -65.51
C GLN A 128 20.00 -69.78 -64.70
N TYR A 129 20.20 -70.83 -63.90
CA TYR A 129 19.13 -71.42 -63.09
C TYR A 129 18.89 -70.66 -61.78
N GLU A 130 19.95 -70.28 -61.06
CA GLU A 130 19.81 -69.53 -59.79
C GLU A 130 19.39 -68.07 -60.00
N MET A 131 19.73 -67.44 -61.13
CA MET A 131 19.26 -66.08 -61.45
C MET A 131 17.74 -66.01 -61.71
N MET A 132 17.13 -67.12 -62.14
CA MET A 132 15.67 -67.22 -62.32
C MET A 132 14.92 -67.37 -60.99
N LYS A 133 15.52 -68.05 -60.01
CA LYS A 133 14.99 -68.24 -58.64
C LYS A 133 14.92 -66.94 -57.84
N LEU A 134 15.95 -66.09 -57.95
CA LEU A 134 16.02 -64.80 -57.25
C LEU A 134 15.05 -63.75 -57.83
N SER A 135 14.69 -63.86 -59.10
CA SER A 135 13.67 -63.01 -59.73
C SER A 135 12.25 -63.33 -59.23
N GLN A 136 11.89 -64.63 -59.16
CA GLN A 136 10.55 -65.06 -58.71
C GLN A 136 10.23 -64.77 -57.22
N LEU A 137 11.24 -64.49 -56.39
CA LEU A 137 11.04 -64.12 -54.99
C LEU A 137 10.94 -62.60 -54.76
N ALA A 138 11.34 -61.77 -55.72
CA ALA A 138 11.23 -60.32 -55.64
C ALA A 138 9.82 -59.80 -55.99
N ASP A 139 9.11 -60.49 -56.90
CA ASP A 139 7.78 -60.08 -57.39
C ASP A 139 6.59 -60.51 -56.49
N GLN A 140 6.82 -61.21 -55.37
CA GLN A 140 5.74 -61.69 -54.49
C GLN A 140 5.44 -60.80 -53.28
N LEU A 141 6.22 -59.74 -53.00
CA LEU A 141 5.97 -58.84 -51.87
C LEU A 141 5.95 -57.37 -52.28
N ASN A 142 4.72 -56.86 -52.40
CA ASN A 142 4.29 -55.49 -52.77
C ASN A 142 4.38 -55.19 -54.30
N PRO A 143 3.36 -54.56 -54.94
CA PRO A 143 2.28 -53.77 -54.34
C PRO A 143 0.84 -54.01 -54.86
N LYS A 144 -0.15 -53.51 -54.11
CA LYS A 144 -1.21 -52.63 -54.70
C LYS A 144 -1.97 -51.84 -53.63
N LEU A 145 -1.91 -50.52 -53.77
CA LEU A 145 -2.71 -49.53 -53.04
C LEU A 145 -4.06 -49.30 -53.73
N HIS A 146 -5.02 -48.73 -52.99
CA HIS A 146 -6.31 -48.15 -53.42
C HIS A 146 -7.41 -49.17 -53.85
N ASP A 147 -8.70 -49.00 -53.52
CA ASP A 147 -9.37 -47.85 -52.85
C ASP A 147 -10.75 -48.18 -52.22
N ASN A 148 -11.18 -47.33 -51.27
CA ASN A 148 -12.57 -46.97 -50.84
C ASN A 148 -13.59 -48.10 -50.45
N HIS A 149 -14.29 -48.05 -49.31
CA HIS A 149 -15.17 -46.94 -48.86
C HIS A 149 -15.60 -47.03 -47.38
N SER A 150 -15.80 -45.86 -46.78
CA SER A 150 -16.95 -45.43 -45.94
C SER A 150 -17.43 -46.24 -44.70
N GLU A 151 -17.44 -45.52 -43.58
CA GLU A 151 -18.52 -45.41 -42.58
C GLU A 151 -18.78 -46.46 -41.47
N ASN A 152 -19.09 -45.86 -40.30
CA ASN A 152 -19.92 -46.28 -39.17
C ASN A 152 -19.32 -46.92 -37.91
N VAL A 153 -20.00 -46.57 -36.81
CA VAL A 153 -19.87 -47.04 -35.41
C VAL A 153 -18.62 -46.60 -34.65
N ASN A 154 -18.43 -45.28 -34.55
CA ASN A 154 -17.82 -44.67 -33.36
C ASN A 154 -18.93 -44.28 -32.36
N GLN A 155 -19.73 -45.27 -31.92
CA GLN A 155 -20.93 -45.05 -31.11
C GLN A 155 -21.24 -46.26 -30.23
N ASP A 156 -20.46 -46.44 -29.15
CA ASP A 156 -20.83 -47.29 -27.99
C ASP A 156 -19.94 -47.13 -26.74
N ARG A 157 -18.87 -46.32 -26.79
CA ARG A 157 -18.02 -46.03 -25.61
C ARG A 157 -18.13 -44.60 -25.05
N ALA A 158 -18.86 -43.70 -25.72
CA ALA A 158 -19.11 -42.35 -25.23
C ALA A 158 -20.29 -42.28 -24.24
N SER A 159 -21.36 -43.03 -24.49
CA SER A 159 -22.60 -42.96 -23.68
C SER A 159 -22.45 -43.49 -22.25
N ILE A 160 -21.54 -44.44 -22.03
CA ILE A 160 -21.33 -45.07 -20.70
C ILE A 160 -20.55 -44.16 -19.74
N ILE A 161 -19.82 -43.15 -20.27
CA ILE A 161 -18.99 -42.26 -19.45
C ILE A 161 -19.77 -41.01 -18.98
N PHE A 162 -20.79 -40.57 -19.71
CA PHE A 162 -21.59 -39.40 -19.32
C PHE A 162 -22.62 -39.70 -18.22
N ASP A 163 -23.28 -40.87 -18.24
CA ASP A 163 -24.25 -41.24 -17.19
C ASP A 163 -23.62 -41.43 -15.80
N GLU A 164 -22.34 -41.82 -15.71
CA GLU A 164 -21.63 -41.99 -14.43
C GLU A 164 -21.20 -40.63 -13.82
N ILE A 165 -21.05 -39.59 -14.65
CA ILE A 165 -20.68 -38.24 -14.20
C ILE A 165 -21.89 -37.49 -13.60
N ASP A 166 -23.06 -37.61 -14.21
CA ASP A 166 -24.30 -36.99 -13.68
C ASP A 166 -24.70 -37.56 -12.32
N LYS A 167 -24.34 -38.83 -12.05
CA LYS A 167 -24.59 -39.49 -10.77
C LYS A 167 -23.68 -38.97 -9.64
N GLN A 168 -22.39 -38.77 -9.92
CA GLN A 168 -21.43 -38.27 -8.91
C GLN A 168 -21.60 -36.76 -8.61
N MET A 169 -22.15 -35.99 -9.55
CA MET A 169 -22.50 -34.58 -9.32
C MET A 169 -23.74 -34.39 -8.44
N ALA A 170 -24.63 -35.38 -8.34
CA ALA A 170 -25.81 -35.33 -7.47
C ALA A 170 -25.45 -35.52 -5.98
N ASP A 171 -24.54 -36.44 -5.66
CA ASP A 171 -24.15 -36.73 -4.27
C ASP A 171 -23.38 -35.56 -3.62
N LEU A 172 -22.53 -34.86 -4.41
CA LEU A 172 -21.81 -33.66 -3.96
C LEU A 172 -22.73 -32.47 -3.61
N GLN A 173 -23.96 -32.44 -4.14
CA GLN A 173 -24.92 -31.39 -3.84
C GLN A 173 -25.59 -31.56 -2.46
N LEU A 174 -25.50 -32.75 -1.85
CA LEU A 174 -26.22 -33.12 -0.63
C LEU A 174 -25.34 -33.04 0.65
N GLU A 175 -24.01 -33.21 0.53
CA GLU A 175 -23.08 -32.99 1.65
C GLU A 175 -22.84 -31.50 1.95
N ILE A 176 -23.03 -30.61 0.97
CA ILE A 176 -22.84 -29.15 1.15
C ILE A 176 -23.94 -28.56 2.06
N ASP A 177 -25.13 -29.15 2.09
CA ASP A 177 -26.28 -28.67 2.89
C ASP A 177 -26.17 -28.99 4.40
N GLN A 178 -25.14 -29.70 4.87
CA GLN A 178 -24.97 -30.06 6.30
C GLN A 178 -23.92 -29.22 7.06
N CYS A 179 -23.55 -28.05 6.55
CA CYS A 179 -22.66 -27.11 7.23
C CYS A 179 -23.41 -26.10 8.13
N SER A 180 -23.87 -26.52 9.33
CA SER A 180 -24.27 -25.71 10.52
C SER A 180 -24.90 -26.63 11.59
N ILE A 181 -24.68 -26.59 12.91
CA ILE A 181 -24.33 -25.52 13.87
C ILE A 181 -23.57 -26.14 15.07
N LYS A 182 -22.51 -25.48 15.60
CA LYS A 182 -22.35 -25.13 17.04
C LYS A 182 -21.05 -24.37 17.34
N GLU A 183 -21.12 -23.47 18.32
CA GLU A 183 -20.07 -22.58 18.80
C GLU A 183 -19.56 -23.05 20.19
N GLU A 184 -18.33 -22.61 20.52
CA GLU A 184 -17.74 -22.38 21.87
C GLU A 184 -17.58 -23.54 22.89
N GLU A 185 -16.32 -23.80 23.29
CA GLU A 185 -15.81 -23.51 24.64
C GLU A 185 -14.25 -23.36 24.65
N ILE A 186 -13.66 -22.85 25.74
CA ILE A 186 -12.31 -22.23 25.83
C ILE A 186 -11.53 -22.76 27.09
N ASP A 187 -10.25 -22.36 27.21
CA ASP A 187 -9.28 -22.52 28.33
C ASP A 187 -8.42 -23.81 28.34
N GLU A 188 -7.15 -23.83 28.79
CA GLU A 188 -6.34 -22.84 29.55
C GLU A 188 -4.81 -23.05 29.34
N LEU A 189 -3.95 -22.06 29.65
CA LEU A 189 -2.49 -22.22 29.93
C LEU A 189 -2.02 -21.11 30.93
N PRO A 190 -0.93 -21.32 31.71
CA PRO A 190 -0.75 -20.73 33.05
C PRO A 190 0.05 -19.41 33.14
N PRO A 191 0.05 -18.72 34.31
CA PRO A 191 0.71 -17.42 34.52
C PRO A 191 2.14 -17.47 35.15
N PRO A 192 2.92 -16.37 35.04
CA PRO A 192 4.25 -16.16 35.66
C PRO A 192 4.20 -15.50 37.08
N PRO A 193 5.33 -15.33 37.81
CA PRO A 193 5.35 -15.12 39.28
C PRO A 193 5.28 -13.64 39.76
N PRO A 194 5.06 -13.38 41.08
CA PRO A 194 4.71 -12.06 41.62
C PRO A 194 5.87 -11.25 42.26
N PRO A 195 5.78 -9.90 42.27
CA PRO A 195 6.53 -8.97 43.13
C PRO A 195 5.69 -8.45 44.34
N PRO A 196 6.27 -7.69 45.31
CA PRO A 196 5.86 -7.77 46.73
C PRO A 196 4.82 -6.75 47.26
N GLU A 197 4.53 -6.94 48.55
CA GLU A 197 3.46 -6.38 49.41
C GLU A 197 3.25 -4.85 49.45
N SER A 198 2.00 -4.44 49.67
CA SER A 198 1.68 -3.24 50.46
C SER A 198 0.36 -3.39 51.26
N ARG A 199 0.23 -2.62 52.34
CA ARG A 199 -0.56 -2.93 53.55
C ARG A 199 -2.06 -2.56 53.48
N THR A 200 -2.85 -3.26 54.31
CA THR A 200 -4.29 -3.03 54.57
C THR A 200 -4.58 -1.75 55.39
N PRO A 201 -5.86 -1.30 55.40
CA PRO A 201 -6.59 -1.26 56.68
C PRO A 201 -8.05 -1.78 56.63
N SER A 202 -8.63 -1.95 57.82
CA SER A 202 -9.77 -2.83 58.15
C SER A 202 -11.20 -2.29 57.91
N PRO A 203 -12.24 -3.16 57.86
CA PRO A 203 -13.66 -2.78 57.82
C PRO A 203 -14.35 -2.69 59.21
N PRO A 204 -15.49 -1.97 59.34
CA PRO A 204 -16.30 -1.87 60.57
C PRO A 204 -17.36 -3.00 60.73
N PRO A 205 -17.96 -3.19 61.93
CA PRO A 205 -18.73 -4.39 62.29
C PRO A 205 -20.24 -4.36 61.96
N LEU A 206 -20.86 -5.56 61.96
CA LEU A 206 -22.28 -5.84 61.72
C LEU A 206 -23.17 -5.77 62.99
N PRO A 207 -24.48 -5.47 62.85
CA PRO A 207 -25.48 -5.58 63.93
C PRO A 207 -26.16 -6.98 64.05
N PRO A 208 -26.84 -7.29 65.18
CA PRO A 208 -27.31 -8.65 65.54
C PRO A 208 -28.77 -9.01 65.14
N PRO A 209 -29.24 -10.28 65.34
CA PRO A 209 -30.43 -10.84 64.68
C PRO A 209 -31.59 -11.33 65.60
N ALA A 210 -32.76 -11.57 64.99
CA ALA A 210 -33.88 -12.48 65.37
C ALA A 210 -35.10 -12.13 64.48
N SER A 211 -36.10 -12.96 64.15
CA SER A 211 -36.48 -14.40 64.23
C SER A 211 -37.56 -14.60 63.13
N SER A 212 -38.07 -15.77 62.70
CA SER A 212 -38.26 -17.11 63.28
C SER A 212 -38.50 -18.17 62.18
N HIS A 213 -38.20 -19.46 62.46
CA HIS A 213 -38.61 -20.62 61.65
C HIS A 213 -39.92 -21.23 62.20
N PRO A 214 -40.59 -22.18 61.47
CA PRO A 214 -40.26 -23.62 61.57
C PRO A 214 -39.98 -24.27 60.20
N MET A 215 -38.89 -25.05 60.06
CA MET A 215 -38.79 -26.51 60.29
C MET A 215 -39.53 -27.36 59.22
N VAL A 216 -38.84 -27.95 58.23
CA VAL A 216 -37.87 -29.08 58.27
C VAL A 216 -38.55 -30.44 58.17
N ASN A 217 -38.15 -31.25 57.17
CA ASN A 217 -37.74 -32.62 57.47
C ASN A 217 -36.54 -33.06 56.61
N TYR A 218 -35.77 -34.04 57.09
CA TYR A 218 -34.32 -34.12 56.89
C TYR A 218 -33.87 -35.56 56.57
N LYS A 219 -32.92 -35.73 55.63
CA LYS A 219 -31.89 -36.82 55.56
C LYS A 219 -32.41 -38.29 55.51
N PRO A 220 -31.62 -39.35 55.22
CA PRO A 220 -30.14 -39.52 55.26
C PRO A 220 -29.57 -40.12 53.93
N SER A 221 -28.35 -40.66 53.76
CA SER A 221 -27.15 -40.94 54.61
C SER A 221 -25.89 -41.10 53.73
N LEU A 222 -24.71 -40.96 54.34
CA LEU A 222 -23.37 -41.46 53.88
C LEU A 222 -23.35 -43.01 53.72
N PRO A 223 -22.30 -43.67 53.15
CA PRO A 223 -20.90 -43.22 52.97
C PRO A 223 -20.25 -43.48 51.58
N GLU A 224 -18.98 -43.09 51.45
CA GLU A 224 -18.12 -43.27 50.27
C GLU A 224 -17.79 -44.74 49.95
N PRO A 225 -17.48 -45.03 48.68
CA PRO A 225 -16.37 -45.93 48.38
C PRO A 225 -15.35 -45.35 47.38
N GLU A 226 -14.17 -45.96 47.44
CA GLU A 226 -12.93 -45.62 46.75
C GLU A 226 -12.99 -45.75 45.21
N GLY A 227 -12.19 -44.92 44.53
CA GLY A 227 -11.81 -45.09 43.12
C GLY A 227 -12.83 -44.56 42.10
N PRO A 228 -12.38 -43.98 40.97
CA PRO A 228 -13.28 -43.57 39.89
C PRO A 228 -13.86 -44.83 39.21
N PRO A 229 -15.19 -45.04 39.21
CA PRO A 229 -15.80 -46.21 38.59
C PRO A 229 -15.85 -46.08 37.04
N PRO A 230 -16.05 -47.20 36.32
CA PRO A 230 -15.77 -47.30 34.88
C PRO A 230 -16.87 -46.68 33.98
N PRO A 231 -16.66 -46.57 32.66
CA PRO A 231 -17.55 -45.83 31.77
C PRO A 231 -18.92 -46.52 31.61
N PRO A 232 -20.02 -45.74 31.49
CA PRO A 232 -21.37 -46.31 31.37
C PRO A 232 -21.61 -46.95 29.98
N PRO A 233 -22.04 -48.22 29.91
CA PRO A 233 -22.53 -48.82 28.67
C PRO A 233 -23.95 -48.37 28.32
N SER A 234 -24.31 -48.45 27.05
CA SER A 234 -25.62 -48.10 26.50
C SER A 234 -26.73 -49.11 26.86
N THR A 235 -27.88 -48.63 27.37
CA THR A 235 -29.13 -49.41 27.41
C THR A 235 -30.39 -48.63 27.01
N ARG A 236 -30.76 -48.86 25.74
CA ARG A 236 -32.11 -49.03 25.16
C ARG A 236 -33.39 -48.98 26.05
N LYS A 237 -34.40 -48.33 25.46
CA LYS A 237 -35.82 -48.75 25.23
C LYS A 237 -36.85 -48.77 26.37
N ILE A 238 -37.88 -47.94 26.19
CA ILE A 238 -39.31 -48.34 26.07
C ILE A 238 -39.95 -47.47 24.94
N GLY A 239 -40.79 -47.92 24.00
CA GLY A 239 -40.97 -49.27 23.43
C GLY A 239 -42.41 -49.79 23.26
N LEU A 240 -43.01 -49.77 22.04
CA LEU A 240 -44.20 -50.60 21.68
C LEU A 240 -44.23 -51.02 20.19
N LYS A 241 -44.83 -52.20 19.93
CA LYS A 241 -44.79 -53.12 18.75
C LYS A 241 -45.55 -52.60 17.49
N LYS A 242 -45.40 -53.11 16.25
CA LYS A 242 -45.16 -54.49 15.72
C LYS A 242 -44.37 -54.54 14.37
N ASN A 243 -43.70 -55.69 14.12
CA ASN A 243 -43.10 -56.24 12.88
C ASN A 243 -41.93 -55.43 12.27
N LYS A 244 -40.80 -55.99 11.77
CA LYS A 244 -40.39 -57.36 11.34
C LYS A 244 -38.87 -57.61 11.70
N GLU A 245 -38.32 -58.82 11.51
CA GLU A 245 -37.04 -59.38 12.05
C GLU A 245 -35.70 -58.82 11.40
N ARG A 246 -34.43 -59.19 11.72
CA ARG A 246 -33.78 -60.37 12.39
C ARG A 246 -32.29 -60.16 12.85
N SER A 247 -31.85 -60.91 13.89
CA SER A 247 -30.49 -61.42 14.29
C SER A 247 -29.11 -60.71 14.00
N GLU A 248 -28.59 -59.96 14.99
CA GLU A 248 -27.43 -60.14 15.94
C GLU A 248 -26.05 -60.89 15.69
N TYR A 249 -25.01 -60.45 16.45
CA TYR A 249 -23.63 -60.96 16.80
C TYR A 249 -22.46 -60.90 15.75
N GLY A 250 -21.17 -60.61 16.06
CA GLY A 250 -20.43 -60.22 17.31
C GLY A 250 -18.87 -60.12 17.13
N PHE A 251 -18.08 -59.95 18.23
CA PHE A 251 -16.59 -60.06 18.40
C PHE A 251 -15.63 -58.81 18.37
N SER A 252 -14.37 -59.04 18.82
CA SER A 252 -13.61 -58.25 19.82
C SER A 252 -12.09 -58.01 19.54
N GLU A 253 -11.48 -57.08 20.29
CA GLU A 253 -10.06 -56.93 20.71
C GLU A 253 -8.91 -57.34 19.77
N LYS A 254 -8.40 -56.39 18.97
CA LYS A 254 -7.05 -56.51 18.34
C LYS A 254 -6.29 -55.21 18.02
N GLU A 255 -6.80 -54.03 18.41
CA GLU A 255 -6.29 -52.74 17.90
C GLU A 255 -5.51 -51.88 18.91
N THR A 256 -5.66 -52.08 20.22
CA THR A 256 -5.10 -51.18 21.25
C THR A 256 -3.57 -51.10 21.23
N THR A 257 -2.87 -52.24 21.12
CA THR A 257 -1.39 -52.27 21.08
C THR A 257 -0.77 -51.70 19.81
N LYS A 258 -1.52 -51.55 18.70
CA LYS A 258 -1.01 -50.91 17.46
C LYS A 258 -1.10 -49.39 17.49
N GLN A 259 -1.94 -48.83 18.36
CA GLN A 259 -2.18 -47.39 18.42
C GLN A 259 -1.08 -46.68 19.22
N GLU A 260 -0.65 -47.26 20.35
CA GLU A 260 0.42 -46.72 21.20
C GLU A 260 1.78 -46.68 20.46
N GLU A 261 2.13 -47.75 19.72
CA GLU A 261 3.32 -47.75 18.85
C GLU A 261 3.26 -46.67 17.74
N ARG A 262 2.06 -46.34 17.24
CA ARG A 262 1.89 -45.32 16.19
C ARG A 262 2.04 -43.90 16.73
N GLU A 263 1.56 -43.64 17.95
CA GLU A 263 1.68 -42.33 18.60
C GLU A 263 3.13 -42.07 19.04
N LEU A 264 3.83 -43.05 19.61
CA LEU A 264 5.27 -42.97 19.88
C LEU A 264 6.08 -42.60 18.62
N ARG A 265 5.83 -43.29 17.50
CA ARG A 265 6.48 -43.04 16.18
C ARG A 265 6.03 -41.74 15.47
N LYS A 266 5.04 -41.02 16.00
CA LYS A 266 4.70 -39.64 15.60
C LYS A 266 5.42 -38.64 16.49
N MET A 267 5.35 -38.82 17.81
CA MET A 267 5.98 -37.94 18.79
C MET A 267 7.49 -37.84 18.57
N GLU A 268 8.13 -38.96 18.26
CA GLU A 268 9.56 -39.03 17.95
C GLU A 268 9.92 -38.39 16.59
N ARG A 269 8.97 -38.30 15.64
CA ARG A 269 9.15 -37.56 14.38
C ARG A 269 9.04 -36.05 14.58
N VAL A 270 8.10 -35.61 15.42
CA VAL A 270 7.93 -34.19 15.77
C VAL A 270 9.12 -33.70 16.59
N ARG A 271 9.61 -34.50 17.55
CA ARG A 271 10.83 -34.20 18.31
C ARG A 271 12.05 -34.05 17.40
N ARG A 272 12.25 -34.96 16.44
CA ARG A 272 13.37 -34.91 15.50
C ARG A 272 13.31 -33.74 14.50
N GLU A 273 12.11 -33.20 14.25
CA GLU A 273 11.94 -31.99 13.44
C GLU A 273 12.11 -30.71 14.28
N LEU A 274 11.75 -30.73 15.56
CA LEU A 274 12.10 -29.67 16.51
C LEU A 274 13.61 -29.58 16.75
N GLU A 275 14.29 -30.72 16.93
CA GLU A 275 15.74 -30.80 17.05
C GLU A 275 16.44 -30.24 15.79
N ARG A 276 15.91 -30.48 14.58
CA ARG A 276 16.36 -29.84 13.32
C ARG A 276 16.13 -28.33 13.25
N ILE A 277 15.06 -27.83 13.88
CA ILE A 277 14.75 -26.39 13.91
C ILE A 277 15.62 -25.68 14.95
N GLU A 278 15.99 -26.33 16.05
CA GLU A 278 17.02 -25.83 16.98
C GLU A 278 18.43 -25.89 16.37
N GLU A 279 18.78 -26.95 15.63
CA GLU A 279 20.06 -27.05 14.89
C GLU A 279 20.20 -25.97 13.79
N ASN A 280 19.11 -25.57 13.13
CA ASN A 280 19.08 -24.46 12.17
C ASN A 280 18.70 -23.09 12.79
N GLY A 281 18.51 -23.02 14.11
CA GLY A 281 18.05 -21.83 14.83
C GLY A 281 19.15 -20.82 15.19
N GLY A 282 20.39 -21.05 14.75
CA GLY A 282 21.52 -20.17 15.02
C GLY A 282 21.39 -18.81 14.31
N PHE A 283 21.39 -17.72 15.09
CA PHE A 283 21.50 -16.35 14.60
C PHE A 283 22.63 -16.22 13.57
N ARG A 284 22.31 -15.94 12.30
CA ARG A 284 23.26 -15.23 11.43
C ARG A 284 23.26 -13.75 11.79
N GLN A 285 24.09 -13.42 12.78
CA GLN A 285 24.84 -12.16 12.72
C GLN A 285 25.58 -12.09 11.37
N CYS A 286 25.74 -10.89 10.83
CA CYS A 286 26.57 -10.68 9.65
C CYS A 286 28.01 -11.19 9.91
N PRO A 287 28.53 -12.12 9.11
CA PRO A 287 29.97 -12.33 9.02
C PRO A 287 30.53 -11.32 8.01
N ASP A 288 31.53 -10.56 8.43
CA ASP A 288 32.41 -9.82 7.51
C ASP A 288 32.95 -10.73 6.39
N ASN A 289 33.05 -10.15 5.19
CA ASN A 289 33.96 -10.54 4.10
C ASN A 289 34.27 -12.05 3.92
N LYS A 290 33.58 -12.69 2.97
CA LYS A 290 34.20 -13.70 2.07
C LYS A 290 33.34 -14.02 0.83
N HIS A 291 33.84 -13.56 -0.31
CA HIS A 291 33.57 -14.00 -1.69
C HIS A 291 32.10 -14.14 -2.12
N ASP A 292 31.60 -13.06 -2.74
CA ASP A 292 30.57 -13.14 -3.76
C ASP A 292 31.11 -13.93 -4.97
N GLU A 293 30.50 -15.08 -5.29
CA GLU A 293 30.50 -15.59 -6.66
C GLU A 293 29.39 -14.83 -7.40
N GLU A 294 29.77 -13.91 -8.30
CA GLU A 294 28.83 -13.09 -9.05
C GLU A 294 27.92 -13.95 -9.94
N GLU A 295 26.66 -14.15 -9.53
CA GLU A 295 25.66 -14.90 -10.31
C GLU A 295 25.30 -14.10 -11.59
N TYR A 296 26.03 -14.39 -12.68
CA TYR A 296 25.84 -13.76 -13.97
C TYR A 296 24.45 -14.09 -14.54
N HIS A 297 23.68 -13.06 -14.87
CA HIS A 297 22.37 -13.20 -15.51
C HIS A 297 22.38 -12.60 -16.91
N ASP A 298 21.89 -13.35 -17.91
CA ASP A 298 21.93 -12.95 -19.31
C ASP A 298 20.66 -12.15 -19.72
N LEU A 299 20.85 -10.98 -20.32
CA LEU A 299 19.76 -10.19 -20.92
C LEU A 299 19.04 -10.94 -22.05
N LEU A 300 19.70 -11.89 -22.72
CA LEU A 300 19.06 -12.70 -23.76
C LEU A 300 17.97 -13.62 -23.18
N GLU A 301 18.25 -14.26 -22.04
CA GLU A 301 17.27 -15.07 -21.29
C GLU A 301 16.04 -14.24 -20.90
N PHE A 302 16.23 -12.99 -20.46
CA PHE A 302 15.13 -12.07 -20.20
C PHE A 302 14.35 -11.74 -21.48
N ALA A 303 15.03 -11.46 -22.59
CA ALA A 303 14.38 -11.14 -23.86
C ALA A 303 13.59 -12.32 -24.45
N GLU A 304 14.05 -13.56 -24.29
CA GLU A 304 13.34 -14.76 -24.72
C GLU A 304 12.06 -15.00 -23.91
N ASN A 305 12.07 -14.72 -22.61
CA ASN A 305 10.92 -14.93 -21.72
C ASN A 305 9.91 -13.77 -21.71
N TYR A 306 10.34 -12.53 -21.94
CA TYR A 306 9.51 -11.33 -21.68
C TYR A 306 9.30 -10.41 -22.90
N PHE A 307 10.05 -10.54 -24.00
CA PHE A 307 9.83 -9.65 -25.15
C PHE A 307 8.75 -10.16 -26.12
N ASN A 308 7.94 -9.24 -26.62
CA ASN A 308 7.15 -9.39 -27.85
C ASN A 308 8.04 -9.67 -29.06
N ASP A 309 7.47 -10.20 -30.14
CA ASP A 309 8.14 -10.27 -31.44
C ASP A 309 7.97 -8.96 -32.21
N HIS A 310 9.06 -8.47 -32.81
CA HIS A 310 9.05 -7.29 -33.67
C HIS A 310 9.22 -7.71 -35.12
N GLU A 311 8.31 -7.29 -36.00
CA GLU A 311 8.44 -7.50 -37.45
C GLU A 311 9.67 -6.74 -38.00
N LYS A 312 10.42 -7.36 -38.92
CA LYS A 312 11.48 -6.68 -39.66
C LYS A 312 10.87 -5.62 -40.58
N SER A 313 11.07 -4.35 -40.21
CA SER A 313 10.74 -3.22 -41.09
C SER A 313 11.51 -3.34 -42.42
N PRO A 314 10.85 -3.21 -43.60
CA PRO A 314 11.51 -3.27 -44.89
C PRO A 314 12.37 -2.01 -45.12
N GLN A 315 13.62 -2.08 -44.66
CA GLN A 315 14.59 -0.99 -44.72
C GLN A 315 15.28 -0.94 -46.09
N GLY A 316 14.64 -0.28 -47.05
CA GLY A 316 15.27 0.12 -48.31
C GLY A 316 14.40 -0.05 -49.56
N THR A 317 14.21 1.05 -50.29
CA THR A 317 13.68 1.12 -51.65
C THR A 317 12.17 0.89 -51.83
N ILE A 318 11.53 1.84 -52.52
CA ILE A 318 10.08 2.00 -52.76
C ILE A 318 9.39 0.77 -53.41
N VAL A 319 10.17 -0.13 -54.01
CA VAL A 319 9.69 -1.33 -54.72
C VAL A 319 9.14 -2.41 -53.77
N GLY A 320 9.56 -2.42 -52.49
CA GLY A 320 9.10 -3.42 -51.51
C GLY A 320 7.62 -3.32 -51.14
N THR A 321 7.01 -2.14 -51.27
CA THR A 321 5.66 -1.83 -50.74
C THR A 321 4.51 -2.49 -51.52
N LEU A 322 4.77 -3.06 -52.71
CA LEU A 322 3.75 -3.58 -53.63
C LEU A 322 3.63 -5.11 -53.68
N LYS A 323 4.45 -5.85 -52.92
CA LYS A 323 4.33 -7.31 -52.80
C LYS A 323 4.31 -7.73 -51.33
N ARG A 324 3.11 -7.79 -50.74
CA ARG A 324 2.87 -8.54 -49.49
C ARG A 324 3.11 -10.03 -49.74
N SER A 325 4.36 -10.45 -49.58
CA SER A 325 4.72 -11.87 -49.44
C SER A 325 4.14 -12.40 -48.12
N LYS A 326 3.71 -13.66 -48.08
CA LYS A 326 3.03 -14.27 -46.93
C LYS A 326 3.95 -14.67 -45.77
N ASN A 327 5.24 -14.34 -45.83
CA ASN A 327 6.22 -14.66 -44.80
C ASN A 327 6.54 -13.41 -43.97
N LEU A 328 5.93 -13.29 -42.79
CA LEU A 328 6.36 -12.32 -41.77
C LEU A 328 7.70 -12.78 -41.20
N GLU A 329 8.74 -11.95 -41.35
CA GLU A 329 10.05 -12.21 -40.78
C GLU A 329 10.24 -11.39 -39.50
N TYR A 330 10.46 -12.06 -38.37
CA TYR A 330 10.63 -11.41 -37.07
C TYR A 330 12.11 -11.12 -36.78
N LEU A 331 12.37 -10.11 -35.95
CA LEU A 331 13.69 -9.82 -35.40
C LEU A 331 14.05 -10.84 -34.32
N PRO A 332 15.25 -11.45 -34.35
CA PRO A 332 15.69 -12.34 -33.28
C PRO A 332 15.92 -11.54 -31.98
N LYS A 333 15.64 -12.15 -30.82
CA LYS A 333 15.74 -11.49 -29.51
C LYS A 333 17.13 -10.90 -29.23
N SER A 334 18.19 -11.55 -29.70
CA SER A 334 19.57 -11.05 -29.64
C SER A 334 19.77 -9.70 -30.36
N SER A 335 19.04 -9.42 -31.45
CA SER A 335 19.01 -8.11 -32.11
C SER A 335 18.07 -7.10 -31.44
N MET A 336 17.20 -7.55 -30.52
CA MET A 336 16.32 -6.69 -29.73
C MET A 336 16.98 -6.19 -28.44
N ILE A 337 18.03 -6.84 -27.95
CA ILE A 337 18.85 -6.38 -26.82
C ILE A 337 20.09 -5.57 -27.24
N ALA A 338 20.33 -5.43 -28.55
CA ALA A 338 21.48 -4.72 -29.12
C ALA A 338 21.05 -3.40 -29.80
N TYR A 339 22.02 -2.49 -29.93
CA TYR A 339 21.85 -1.15 -30.50
C TYR A 339 21.09 -1.14 -31.83
N TYR A 340 20.03 -0.33 -31.88
CA TYR A 340 19.22 -0.15 -33.07
C TYR A 340 19.39 1.26 -33.64
N LYS A 341 19.79 1.33 -34.91
CA LYS A 341 20.05 2.58 -35.65
C LYS A 341 18.77 3.32 -36.08
N GLY A 342 17.65 2.62 -36.14
CA GLY A 342 16.36 3.16 -36.59
C GLY A 342 15.69 4.06 -35.55
N ASN A 343 14.79 4.93 -36.02
CA ASN A 343 14.14 5.95 -35.18
C ASN A 343 12.84 5.47 -34.50
N SER A 344 12.38 4.25 -34.77
CA SER A 344 11.08 3.74 -34.30
C SER A 344 11.06 2.22 -34.24
N ILE A 345 10.42 1.70 -33.19
CA ILE A 345 10.03 0.29 -33.04
C ILE A 345 8.58 0.07 -33.51
N PRO A 346 8.21 -1.13 -34.01
CA PRO A 346 6.85 -1.42 -34.46
C PRO A 346 5.87 -1.66 -33.30
N ASN A 347 6.36 -2.13 -32.15
CA ASN A 347 5.60 -2.47 -30.95
C ASN A 347 6.49 -2.23 -29.71
N SER A 348 5.93 -2.26 -28.50
CA SER A 348 6.70 -2.30 -27.24
C SER A 348 7.60 -3.55 -27.19
N HIS A 349 8.72 -3.49 -26.46
CA HIS A 349 9.54 -4.67 -26.23
C HIS A 349 8.82 -5.62 -25.28
N ILE A 350 8.38 -5.16 -24.12
CA ILE A 350 7.66 -5.97 -23.13
C ILE A 350 6.16 -5.99 -23.43
N HIS A 351 5.50 -7.11 -23.15
CA HIS A 351 4.05 -7.25 -23.29
C HIS A 351 3.30 -6.33 -22.31
N MET A 352 2.42 -5.47 -22.84
CA MET A 352 1.56 -4.56 -22.09
C MET A 352 0.09 -4.86 -22.39
N PHE A 353 -0.78 -4.76 -21.37
CA PHE A 353 -2.21 -5.07 -21.54
C PHE A 353 -3.01 -3.89 -22.11
N ASP A 354 -2.54 -2.66 -21.90
CA ASP A 354 -3.18 -1.44 -22.40
C ASP A 354 -2.57 -1.01 -23.75
N PRO A 355 -3.36 -0.96 -24.84
CA PRO A 355 -2.90 -0.44 -26.13
C PRO A 355 -2.39 1.01 -26.07
N GLU A 356 -2.83 1.82 -25.10
CA GLU A 356 -2.30 3.17 -24.90
C GLU A 356 -0.86 3.13 -24.37
N ASN A 357 -0.54 2.19 -23.47
CA ASN A 357 0.83 1.97 -22.98
C ASN A 357 1.76 1.56 -24.11
N VAL A 358 1.31 0.69 -25.02
CA VAL A 358 2.07 0.31 -26.23
C VAL A 358 2.38 1.53 -27.11
N ASN A 359 1.40 2.41 -27.33
CA ASN A 359 1.62 3.64 -28.10
C ASN A 359 2.62 4.59 -27.40
N ILE A 360 2.54 4.71 -26.07
CA ILE A 360 3.49 5.51 -25.30
C ILE A 360 4.89 4.89 -25.33
N ALA A 361 5.04 3.57 -25.24
CA ALA A 361 6.33 2.87 -25.38
C ALA A 361 6.98 3.15 -26.75
N CYS A 362 6.21 3.05 -27.85
CA CYS A 362 6.69 3.34 -29.19
C CYS A 362 7.05 4.83 -29.40
N ASN A 363 6.40 5.76 -28.70
CA ASN A 363 6.75 7.19 -28.74
C ASN A 363 7.95 7.52 -27.84
N THR A 364 8.02 6.92 -26.66
CA THR A 364 9.16 6.97 -25.73
C THR A 364 10.44 6.55 -26.43
N PHE A 365 10.41 5.48 -27.25
CA PHE A 365 11.57 5.07 -28.05
C PHE A 365 12.01 6.13 -29.07
N LYS A 366 11.05 6.79 -29.77
CA LYS A 366 11.37 7.87 -30.72
C LYS A 366 12.04 9.04 -30.01
N ASP A 367 11.56 9.40 -28.83
CA ASP A 367 12.07 10.54 -28.06
C ASP A 367 13.42 10.22 -27.38
N LEU A 368 13.61 8.98 -26.92
CA LEU A 368 14.90 8.44 -26.49
C LEU A 368 15.95 8.51 -27.62
N VAL A 369 15.60 8.10 -28.85
CA VAL A 369 16.53 8.14 -29.99
C VAL A 369 16.87 9.59 -30.39
N LYS A 370 15.90 10.53 -30.36
CA LYS A 370 16.18 11.96 -30.59
C LYS A 370 17.11 12.54 -29.52
N LEU A 371 16.87 12.22 -28.25
CA LEU A 371 17.69 12.66 -27.11
C LEU A 371 19.12 12.14 -27.24
N ALA A 372 19.28 10.84 -27.56
CA ALA A 372 20.56 10.20 -27.78
C ALA A 372 21.33 10.84 -28.94
N LYS A 373 20.67 11.10 -30.08
CA LYS A 373 21.30 11.72 -31.26
C LYS A 373 21.64 13.21 -31.09
N GLY A 374 21.04 13.89 -30.11
CA GLY A 374 21.17 15.34 -29.96
C GLY A 374 20.37 16.13 -31.00
N ASP A 375 19.36 15.53 -31.64
CA ASP A 375 18.52 16.16 -32.68
C ASP A 375 17.54 17.23 -32.11
N LEU A 376 17.69 17.60 -30.84
CA LEU A 376 16.79 18.50 -30.10
C LEU A 376 17.31 19.95 -30.17
N LYS A 377 16.44 20.89 -30.56
CA LYS A 377 16.82 22.26 -30.98
C LYS A 377 17.35 23.18 -29.87
N SER A 378 17.38 22.74 -28.60
CA SER A 378 17.86 23.49 -27.43
C SER A 378 17.91 22.55 -26.21
N ASP A 379 18.77 22.85 -25.23
CA ASP A 379 18.81 22.20 -23.90
C ASP A 379 17.42 22.10 -23.25
N GLN A 380 16.55 23.10 -23.43
CA GLN A 380 15.20 23.07 -22.86
C GLN A 380 14.35 21.92 -23.43
N TYR A 381 14.55 21.56 -24.71
CA TYR A 381 13.89 20.40 -25.32
C TYR A 381 14.50 19.08 -24.83
N GLU A 382 15.81 19.03 -24.54
CA GLU A 382 16.43 17.86 -23.88
C GLU A 382 15.83 17.63 -22.49
N ILE A 383 15.75 18.68 -21.67
CA ILE A 383 15.15 18.67 -20.33
C ILE A 383 13.69 18.17 -20.42
N THR A 384 12.90 18.75 -21.34
CA THR A 384 11.50 18.37 -21.54
C THR A 384 11.35 16.91 -21.97
N ALA A 385 12.26 16.41 -22.82
CA ALA A 385 12.26 15.02 -23.26
C ALA A 385 12.58 14.06 -22.10
N ILE A 386 13.63 14.35 -21.32
CA ILE A 386 14.00 13.58 -20.11
C ILE A 386 12.84 13.53 -19.12
N GLN A 387 12.24 14.69 -18.80
CA GLN A 387 11.09 14.80 -17.91
C GLN A 387 9.88 14.02 -18.42
N THR A 388 9.64 14.02 -19.74
CA THR A 388 8.51 13.30 -20.35
C THR A 388 8.71 11.78 -20.29
N ILE A 389 9.89 11.29 -20.65
CA ILE A 389 10.23 9.85 -20.57
C ILE A 389 10.07 9.35 -19.13
N ILE A 390 10.64 10.06 -18.15
CA ILE A 390 10.57 9.65 -16.74
C ILE A 390 9.14 9.76 -16.21
N ARG A 391 8.38 10.81 -16.57
CA ARG A 391 6.97 10.96 -16.19
C ARG A 391 6.13 9.75 -16.64
N HIS A 392 6.37 9.20 -17.82
CA HIS A 392 5.63 8.02 -18.28
C HIS A 392 5.82 6.80 -17.38
N GLY A 393 7.04 6.53 -16.89
CA GLY A 393 7.29 5.44 -15.92
C GLY A 393 6.83 5.72 -14.48
N LEU A 394 6.72 7.00 -14.11
CA LEU A 394 6.12 7.43 -12.84
C LEU A 394 4.59 7.28 -12.84
N GLU A 395 3.93 7.71 -13.92
CA GLU A 395 2.48 7.63 -14.09
C GLU A 395 1.99 6.19 -14.34
N ARG A 396 2.80 5.35 -15.02
CA ARG A 396 2.39 4.00 -15.45
C ARG A 396 3.48 2.97 -15.15
N GLU A 397 3.18 2.09 -14.20
CA GLU A 397 4.12 1.05 -13.74
C GLU A 397 4.53 0.07 -14.84
N GLU A 398 3.62 -0.27 -15.77
CA GLU A 398 3.93 -1.13 -16.94
C GLU A 398 5.02 -0.56 -17.86
N LEU A 399 5.25 0.76 -17.85
CA LEU A 399 6.26 1.41 -18.71
C LEU A 399 7.67 1.42 -18.10
N ARG A 400 7.82 1.06 -16.82
CA ARG A 400 9.12 1.19 -16.11
C ARG A 400 10.19 0.29 -16.74
N ASP A 401 9.96 -1.01 -16.77
CA ASP A 401 10.90 -1.97 -17.35
C ASP A 401 11.10 -1.75 -18.85
N GLU A 402 10.08 -1.26 -19.58
CA GLU A 402 10.22 -0.89 -20.98
C GLU A 402 11.20 0.28 -21.15
N ILE A 403 11.12 1.33 -20.33
CA ILE A 403 12.06 2.45 -20.36
C ILE A 403 13.48 1.95 -20.09
N TYR A 404 13.67 1.09 -19.08
CA TYR A 404 14.97 0.46 -18.81
C TYR A 404 15.49 -0.35 -20.01
N VAL A 405 14.67 -1.25 -20.57
CA VAL A 405 15.02 -2.09 -21.72
C VAL A 405 15.37 -1.25 -22.95
N GLN A 406 14.61 -0.20 -23.23
CA GLN A 406 14.89 0.72 -24.34
C GLN A 406 16.24 1.44 -24.15
N CYS A 407 16.56 1.88 -22.92
CA CYS A 407 17.86 2.49 -22.61
C CYS A 407 19.01 1.48 -22.76
N VAL A 408 18.88 0.29 -22.15
CA VAL A 408 19.86 -0.80 -22.24
C VAL A 408 20.11 -1.18 -23.70
N ARG A 409 19.05 -1.34 -24.51
CA ARG A 409 19.15 -1.62 -25.95
C ARG A 409 19.97 -0.56 -26.68
N GLN A 410 19.70 0.73 -26.43
CA GLN A 410 20.39 1.82 -27.14
C GLN A 410 21.82 2.09 -26.65
N ILE A 411 22.23 1.50 -25.52
CA ILE A 411 23.63 1.49 -25.04
C ILE A 411 24.38 0.25 -25.57
N ASN A 412 23.77 -0.93 -25.51
CA ASN A 412 24.47 -2.20 -25.70
C ASN A 412 24.97 -2.39 -27.14
N GLY A 413 26.29 -2.31 -27.32
CA GLY A 413 26.93 -2.42 -28.64
C GLY A 413 26.78 -1.17 -29.52
N ASN A 414 26.42 -0.01 -28.95
CA ASN A 414 26.34 1.25 -29.69
C ASN A 414 27.76 1.81 -29.94
N PRO A 415 28.17 2.06 -31.21
CA PRO A 415 29.50 2.59 -31.53
C PRO A 415 29.66 4.09 -31.24
N HIS A 416 28.59 4.82 -30.90
CA HIS A 416 28.62 6.26 -30.67
C HIS A 416 28.64 6.58 -29.17
N THR A 417 29.83 6.87 -28.63
CA THR A 417 30.06 7.24 -27.23
C THR A 417 29.12 8.35 -26.74
N ASP A 418 28.97 9.41 -27.52
CA ASP A 418 28.22 10.61 -27.13
C ASP A 418 26.72 10.30 -27.01
N GLN A 419 26.22 9.36 -27.81
CA GLN A 419 24.84 8.87 -27.70
C GLN A 419 24.68 8.02 -26.43
N CYS A 420 25.66 7.16 -26.13
CA CYS A 420 25.69 6.38 -24.90
C CYS A 420 25.70 7.29 -23.66
N GLU A 421 26.54 8.33 -23.61
CA GLU A 421 26.60 9.25 -22.47
C GLU A 421 25.26 9.97 -22.21
N ARG A 422 24.55 10.36 -23.28
CA ARG A 422 23.20 10.95 -23.19
C ARG A 422 22.17 9.97 -22.63
N ILE A 423 22.26 8.68 -22.96
CA ILE A 423 21.37 7.63 -22.44
C ILE A 423 21.78 7.23 -21.01
N TRP A 424 23.07 7.18 -20.69
CA TRP A 424 23.60 6.94 -19.34
C TRP A 424 23.14 8.03 -18.36
N LEU A 425 23.19 9.31 -18.78
CA LEU A 425 22.64 10.43 -18.03
C LEU A 425 21.14 10.25 -17.74
N LEU A 426 20.35 9.86 -18.75
CA LEU A 426 18.93 9.54 -18.57
C LEU A 426 18.76 8.37 -17.59
N LEU A 427 19.53 7.30 -17.73
CA LEU A 427 19.45 6.11 -16.89
C LEU A 427 19.78 6.42 -15.41
N CYS A 428 20.73 7.32 -15.15
CA CYS A 428 21.05 7.82 -13.81
C CYS A 428 19.89 8.60 -13.16
N LEU A 429 19.02 9.21 -13.96
CA LEU A 429 17.79 9.87 -13.50
C LEU A 429 16.61 8.88 -13.38
N VAL A 430 16.53 7.88 -14.27
CA VAL A 430 15.53 6.81 -14.20
C VAL A 430 15.72 5.98 -12.93
N VAL A 431 16.95 5.56 -12.62
CA VAL A 431 17.24 4.70 -11.47
C VAL A 431 16.83 5.32 -10.14
N VAL A 432 16.96 6.64 -9.98
CA VAL A 432 16.53 7.38 -8.78
C VAL A 432 15.05 7.81 -8.80
N ALA A 433 14.39 7.72 -9.95
CA ALA A 433 12.96 8.02 -10.09
C ALA A 433 12.08 6.83 -9.72
N PHE A 434 12.43 5.64 -10.22
CA PHE A 434 11.73 4.38 -9.95
C PHE A 434 12.66 3.17 -10.16
N PRO A 435 12.60 2.13 -9.32
CA PRO A 435 13.41 0.95 -9.49
C PRO A 435 12.88 0.08 -10.65
N PRO A 436 13.71 -0.78 -11.26
CA PRO A 436 13.22 -1.81 -12.17
C PRO A 436 12.42 -2.87 -11.40
N SER A 437 11.59 -3.65 -12.09
CA SER A 437 10.80 -4.71 -11.47
C SER A 437 11.68 -5.79 -10.84
N LYS A 438 11.11 -6.57 -9.91
CA LYS A 438 11.80 -7.71 -9.30
C LYS A 438 12.25 -8.77 -10.32
N SER A 439 11.53 -8.89 -11.44
CA SER A 439 11.89 -9.77 -12.56
C SER A 439 13.08 -9.25 -13.37
N PHE A 440 13.18 -7.93 -13.59
CA PHE A 440 14.24 -7.35 -14.42
C PHE A 440 15.50 -6.96 -13.63
N PHE A 441 15.38 -6.60 -12.34
CA PHE A 441 16.45 -6.08 -11.49
C PHE A 441 17.77 -6.87 -11.58
N LYS A 442 17.70 -8.21 -11.49
CA LYS A 442 18.90 -9.07 -11.51
C LYS A 442 19.65 -9.02 -12.87
N TYR A 443 18.92 -8.97 -13.98
CA TYR A 443 19.49 -8.83 -15.32
C TYR A 443 20.04 -7.41 -15.56
N PHE A 444 19.39 -6.40 -14.99
CA PHE A 444 19.86 -5.00 -15.03
C PHE A 444 21.18 -4.82 -14.27
N VAL A 445 21.30 -5.35 -13.05
CA VAL A 445 22.54 -5.29 -12.26
C VAL A 445 23.67 -6.06 -12.95
N SER A 446 23.40 -7.24 -13.50
CA SER A 446 24.35 -7.99 -14.34
C SER A 446 24.84 -7.13 -15.53
N PHE A 447 23.93 -6.49 -16.26
CA PHE A 447 24.27 -5.56 -17.34
C PHE A 447 25.14 -4.37 -16.88
N LEU A 448 24.86 -3.80 -15.70
CA LEU A 448 25.67 -2.72 -15.14
C LEU A 448 27.08 -3.20 -14.76
N ASN A 449 27.24 -4.38 -14.16
CA ASN A 449 28.56 -4.96 -13.85
C ASN A 449 29.38 -5.21 -15.13
N ILE A 450 28.76 -5.80 -16.17
CA ILE A 450 29.39 -5.99 -17.49
C ILE A 450 29.78 -4.64 -18.11
N SER A 451 28.94 -3.62 -17.95
CA SER A 451 29.19 -2.27 -18.46
C SER A 451 30.31 -1.58 -17.70
N SER A 452 30.41 -1.76 -16.39
CA SER A 452 31.48 -1.20 -15.54
C SER A 452 32.85 -1.68 -15.99
N ASN A 453 32.98 -2.98 -16.29
CA ASN A 453 34.20 -3.59 -16.82
C ASN A 453 34.58 -3.13 -18.24
N LYS A 454 33.63 -2.58 -19.01
CA LYS A 454 33.85 -2.09 -20.39
C LYS A 454 33.95 -0.56 -20.47
N ALA A 455 33.47 0.17 -19.48
CA ALA A 455 33.33 1.62 -19.51
C ALA A 455 34.65 2.34 -19.26
N VAL A 456 34.85 3.46 -19.96
CA VAL A 456 36.03 4.32 -19.87
C VAL A 456 35.58 5.77 -19.67
N GLY A 457 36.35 6.55 -18.90
CA GLY A 457 36.05 7.97 -18.65
C GLY A 457 34.70 8.20 -17.95
N SER A 458 33.96 9.21 -18.38
CA SER A 458 32.67 9.63 -17.80
C SER A 458 31.63 8.51 -17.78
N SER A 459 31.62 7.64 -18.80
CA SER A 459 30.71 6.49 -18.88
C SER A 459 30.81 5.56 -17.67
N ARG A 460 32.01 5.41 -17.08
CA ARG A 460 32.21 4.57 -15.89
C ARG A 460 31.53 5.17 -14.66
N GLN A 461 31.61 6.49 -14.49
CA GLN A 461 31.01 7.19 -13.35
C GLN A 461 29.47 7.12 -13.40
N TYR A 462 28.87 7.16 -14.59
CA TYR A 462 27.42 6.91 -14.73
C TYR A 462 27.03 5.46 -14.36
N VAL A 463 27.85 4.47 -14.71
CA VAL A 463 27.59 3.06 -14.34
C VAL A 463 27.72 2.85 -12.83
N GLU A 464 28.77 3.38 -12.22
CA GLU A 464 28.99 3.35 -10.76
C GLU A 464 27.82 4.03 -10.03
N TRP A 465 27.36 5.20 -10.50
CA TRP A 465 26.16 5.87 -9.99
C TRP A 465 24.90 5.00 -10.08
N CYS A 466 24.69 4.29 -11.20
CA CYS A 466 23.55 3.37 -11.34
C CYS A 466 23.64 2.19 -10.37
N LEU A 467 24.83 1.59 -10.21
CA LEU A 467 25.06 0.46 -9.31
C LEU A 467 24.81 0.84 -7.85
N ASP A 468 25.33 1.98 -7.40
CA ASP A 468 25.13 2.43 -6.02
C ASP A 468 23.67 2.78 -5.73
N ASN A 469 22.96 3.37 -6.70
CA ASN A 469 21.52 3.62 -6.57
C ASN A 469 20.67 2.34 -6.64
N CYS A 470 21.13 1.27 -7.29
CA CYS A 470 20.52 -0.05 -7.20
C CYS A 470 20.77 -0.76 -5.85
N ARG A 471 21.85 -0.41 -5.14
CA ARG A 471 22.14 -0.90 -3.78
C ARG A 471 21.33 -0.17 -2.69
N HIS A 472 20.97 1.09 -2.93
CA HIS A 472 20.13 1.87 -2.01
C HIS A 472 18.67 1.37 -1.99
N ILE A 473 18.15 1.10 -0.79
CA ILE A 473 16.75 0.68 -0.59
C ILE A 473 15.83 1.88 -0.83
N GLN A 474 15.15 1.92 -1.98
CA GLN A 474 14.13 2.93 -2.25
C GLN A 474 12.84 2.61 -1.47
N ILE A 475 12.51 3.49 -0.53
CA ILE A 475 11.31 3.39 0.32
C ILE A 475 10.02 3.58 -0.51
N ALA A 476 10.06 4.43 -1.54
CA ALA A 476 8.99 4.64 -2.50
C ALA A 476 9.55 5.13 -3.85
N THR A 477 8.74 5.11 -4.91
CA THR A 477 9.07 5.85 -6.14
C THR A 477 8.92 7.36 -5.92
N ARG A 478 9.63 8.17 -6.71
CA ARG A 478 9.40 9.62 -6.79
C ARG A 478 7.95 9.93 -7.17
N LYS A 479 7.47 11.13 -6.83
CA LYS A 479 6.12 11.62 -7.19
C LYS A 479 6.14 12.53 -8.43
N HIS A 480 7.26 13.19 -8.68
CA HIS A 480 7.43 14.12 -9.80
C HIS A 480 8.66 13.76 -10.65
N PRO A 481 8.65 14.07 -11.97
CA PRO A 481 9.84 13.95 -12.79
C PRO A 481 10.96 14.89 -12.28
N PRO A 482 12.23 14.63 -12.67
CA PRO A 482 13.34 15.40 -12.17
C PRO A 482 13.26 16.88 -12.57
N SER A 483 13.62 17.76 -11.64
CA SER A 483 13.65 19.21 -11.86
C SER A 483 14.72 19.61 -12.87
N THR A 484 14.60 20.80 -13.47
CA THR A 484 15.65 21.37 -14.34
C THR A 484 16.98 21.49 -13.60
N VAL A 485 16.95 21.81 -12.30
CA VAL A 485 18.14 21.89 -11.43
C VAL A 485 18.76 20.51 -11.22
N GLU A 486 17.94 19.48 -10.98
CA GLU A 486 18.36 18.08 -10.85
C GLU A 486 19.02 17.55 -12.13
N ILE A 487 18.42 17.78 -13.30
CA ILE A 487 18.98 17.38 -14.60
C ILE A 487 20.32 18.11 -14.85
N THR A 488 20.40 19.39 -14.49
CA THR A 488 21.63 20.20 -14.65
C THR A 488 22.75 19.76 -13.69
N ALA A 489 22.42 19.35 -12.47
CA ALA A 489 23.37 18.76 -11.53
C ALA A 489 23.85 17.38 -12.00
N MET A 490 22.93 16.53 -12.48
CA MET A 490 23.24 15.20 -12.99
C MET A 490 24.10 15.23 -14.28
N LYS A 491 23.94 16.26 -15.14
CA LYS A 491 24.87 16.54 -16.27
C LYS A 491 26.34 16.74 -15.82
N ARG A 492 26.59 16.89 -14.52
CA ARG A 492 27.94 17.00 -13.90
C ARG A 492 28.22 15.89 -12.88
N LEU A 493 27.42 14.82 -12.85
CA LEU A 493 27.48 13.74 -11.85
C LEU A 493 27.41 14.26 -10.39
N GLY A 494 26.68 15.36 -10.18
CA GLY A 494 26.59 16.05 -8.89
C GLY A 494 25.20 16.00 -8.24
N THR A 495 25.20 16.14 -6.93
CA THR A 495 24.02 16.35 -6.07
C THR A 495 23.59 17.82 -6.03
N ILE A 496 22.38 18.11 -5.56
CA ILE A 496 21.90 19.49 -5.35
C ILE A 496 22.34 19.98 -3.96
N VAL A 497 22.95 21.16 -3.92
CA VAL A 497 23.27 21.85 -2.66
C VAL A 497 22.06 22.66 -2.18
N CYS A 498 21.32 22.16 -1.20
CA CYS A 498 20.17 22.86 -0.61
C CYS A 498 20.59 23.73 0.58
N ARG A 499 19.96 24.91 0.73
CA ARG A 499 20.12 25.80 1.89
C ARG A 499 18.95 25.63 2.86
N PHE A 500 19.28 25.32 4.10
CA PHE A 500 18.35 25.22 5.23
C PHE A 500 18.47 26.48 6.07
N PHE A 501 17.33 27.13 6.31
CA PHE A 501 17.20 28.36 7.06
C PHE A 501 16.74 28.05 8.48
N PHE A 502 17.29 28.79 9.44
CA PHE A 502 16.94 28.71 10.85
C PHE A 502 16.21 29.98 11.28
N LEU A 503 15.38 29.89 12.32
CA LEU A 503 14.58 31.03 12.79
C LEU A 503 15.43 32.11 13.49
N ASP A 504 16.69 31.82 13.82
CA ASP A 504 17.70 32.80 14.28
C ASP A 504 18.36 33.58 13.12
N GLY A 505 17.94 33.34 11.87
CA GLY A 505 18.47 33.98 10.68
C GLY A 505 19.74 33.31 10.12
N ARG A 506 20.28 32.27 10.78
CA ARG A 506 21.41 31.50 10.25
C ARG A 506 20.96 30.62 9.09
N THR A 507 21.94 30.17 8.30
CA THR A 507 21.73 29.18 7.24
C THR A 507 22.81 28.10 7.26
N LYS A 508 22.48 26.90 6.82
CA LYS A 508 23.42 25.80 6.55
C LYS A 508 23.14 25.22 5.18
N ALA A 509 24.18 25.02 4.39
CA ALA A 509 24.11 24.29 3.13
C ALA A 509 24.38 22.80 3.36
N LEU A 510 23.64 21.93 2.69
CA LEU A 510 23.86 20.48 2.64
C LEU A 510 23.80 20.00 1.19
N ASP A 511 24.61 19.01 0.88
CA ASP A 511 24.56 18.28 -0.38
C ASP A 511 23.52 17.17 -0.24
N ILE A 512 22.45 17.23 -1.04
CA ILE A 512 21.28 16.37 -0.94
C ILE A 512 21.30 15.37 -2.09
N HIS A 513 21.28 14.08 -1.78
CA HIS A 513 21.22 12.99 -2.74
C HIS A 513 19.78 12.79 -3.24
N PRO A 514 19.51 12.37 -4.50
CA PRO A 514 18.15 12.25 -5.01
C PRO A 514 17.25 11.29 -4.23
N CYS A 515 17.85 10.29 -3.57
CA CYS A 515 17.15 9.32 -2.72
C CYS A 515 17.04 9.75 -1.24
N ASP A 516 17.55 10.93 -0.85
CA ASP A 516 17.41 11.41 0.54
C ASP A 516 15.95 11.83 0.80
N THR A 517 15.35 11.24 1.83
CA THR A 517 14.06 11.68 2.37
C THR A 517 14.23 12.89 3.31
N ALA A 518 13.14 13.59 3.62
CA ALA A 518 13.16 14.68 4.59
C ALA A 518 13.66 14.25 5.98
N GLN A 519 13.54 12.96 6.35
CA GLN A 519 14.14 12.41 7.56
C GLN A 519 15.66 12.26 7.45
N ASP A 520 16.18 11.75 6.32
CA ASP A 520 17.62 11.58 6.11
C ASP A 520 18.33 12.95 6.07
N VAL A 521 17.71 13.93 5.42
CA VAL A 521 18.21 15.31 5.39
C VAL A 521 18.14 15.98 6.75
N LEU A 522 17.09 15.71 7.55
CA LEU A 522 16.99 16.20 8.91
C LEU A 522 18.11 15.64 9.81
N GLN A 523 18.45 14.35 9.66
CA GLN A 523 19.61 13.75 10.35
C GLN A 523 20.92 14.42 9.93
N LYS A 524 21.20 14.51 8.61
CA LYS A 524 22.40 15.20 8.08
C LYS A 524 22.49 16.66 8.56
N LEU A 525 21.37 17.34 8.74
CA LEU A 525 21.32 18.71 9.27
C LEU A 525 21.63 18.76 10.77
N ALA A 526 21.07 17.84 11.56
CA ALA A 526 21.33 17.72 12.99
C ALA A 526 22.80 17.41 13.28
N ASP A 527 23.38 16.43 12.57
CA ASP A 527 24.80 16.07 12.69
C ASP A 527 25.70 17.29 12.39
N LYS A 528 25.34 18.09 11.37
CA LYS A 528 26.10 19.29 10.95
C LYS A 528 25.96 20.50 11.89
N ILE A 529 24.95 20.53 12.76
CA ILE A 529 24.78 21.57 13.78
C ILE A 529 25.12 21.10 15.20
N GLY A 530 25.24 19.78 15.42
CA GLY A 530 25.50 19.16 16.72
C GLY A 530 24.25 18.91 17.57
N LEU A 531 23.05 18.93 16.97
CA LEU A 531 21.78 18.72 17.69
C LEU A 531 21.67 17.27 18.16
N GLN A 532 21.49 17.04 19.46
CA GLN A 532 21.57 15.70 20.05
C GLN A 532 20.30 14.86 19.87
N SER A 533 19.13 15.51 19.78
CA SER A 533 17.84 14.83 19.61
C SER A 533 17.07 15.39 18.42
N LEU A 534 16.59 14.47 17.57
CA LEU A 534 15.65 14.79 16.49
C LEU A 534 14.19 14.81 16.95
N GLU A 535 13.89 14.55 18.22
CA GLU A 535 12.51 14.38 18.68
C GLU A 535 11.67 15.65 18.45
N GLY A 536 10.61 15.48 17.66
CA GLY A 536 9.69 16.55 17.31
C GLY A 536 10.23 17.59 16.32
N TRP A 537 11.48 17.51 15.87
CA TRP A 537 12.02 18.37 14.82
C TRP A 537 11.52 17.96 13.43
N ALA A 538 11.29 18.93 12.56
CA ALA A 538 10.83 18.68 11.19
C ALA A 538 11.27 19.78 10.21
N LEU A 539 11.33 19.42 8.93
CA LEU A 539 11.54 20.35 7.83
C LEU A 539 10.21 20.95 7.36
N TYR A 540 10.25 22.24 7.04
CA TYR A 540 9.16 23.01 6.47
C TYR A 540 9.60 23.61 5.13
N GLN A 541 8.67 23.75 4.21
CA GLN A 541 8.80 24.63 3.05
C GLN A 541 8.11 25.96 3.34
N SER A 542 8.79 27.06 3.07
CA SER A 542 8.22 28.41 3.10
C SER A 542 7.88 28.82 1.68
N LEU A 543 6.64 29.16 1.38
CA LEU A 543 6.21 29.73 0.11
C LEU A 543 5.81 31.20 0.31
N PRO A 544 6.15 32.12 -0.62
CA PRO A 544 5.96 33.56 -0.43
C PRO A 544 4.49 33.99 -0.26
N ASP A 545 3.53 33.25 -0.83
CA ASP A 545 2.10 33.59 -0.76
C ASP A 545 1.28 32.69 0.18
N ASP A 546 1.71 31.44 0.42
CA ASP A 546 0.97 30.43 1.23
C ASP A 546 1.57 30.19 2.64
N GLY A 547 2.73 30.80 2.95
CA GLY A 547 3.40 30.66 4.25
C GLY A 547 4.15 29.33 4.42
N ASP A 548 4.30 28.90 5.68
CA ASP A 548 5.14 27.76 6.05
C ASP A 548 4.33 26.46 6.17
N SER A 549 4.66 25.47 5.32
CA SER A 549 4.02 24.14 5.29
C SER A 549 5.00 23.03 5.65
N HIS A 550 4.56 22.04 6.42
CA HIS A 550 5.40 20.94 6.88
C HIS A 550 5.67 19.90 5.79
N ILE A 551 6.92 19.48 5.64
CA ILE A 551 7.35 18.42 4.71
C ILE A 551 7.32 17.07 5.44
N PRO A 552 6.52 16.08 5.00
CA PRO A 552 6.50 14.76 5.61
C PRO A 552 7.87 14.06 5.57
N GLN A 553 8.24 13.39 6.66
CA GLN A 553 9.52 12.68 6.83
C GLN A 553 9.90 11.76 5.66
N HIS A 554 8.93 11.06 5.08
CA HIS A 554 9.12 10.10 3.97
C HIS A 554 9.09 10.74 2.56
N ASN A 555 8.92 12.05 2.42
CA ASN A 555 8.98 12.73 1.12
C ASN A 555 10.44 12.99 0.73
N TYR A 556 10.80 12.72 -0.52
CA TYR A 556 12.07 13.15 -1.11
C TYR A 556 12.10 14.68 -1.25
N LEU A 557 13.21 15.32 -0.89
CA LEU A 557 13.35 16.78 -1.08
C LEU A 557 13.32 17.17 -2.55
N TYR A 558 13.82 16.31 -3.43
CA TYR A 558 13.82 16.53 -4.87
C TYR A 558 12.40 16.60 -5.46
N ASP A 559 11.42 15.85 -4.92
CA ASP A 559 10.02 15.99 -5.31
C ASP A 559 9.47 17.38 -4.94
N ILE A 560 9.89 17.95 -3.80
CA ILE A 560 9.50 19.30 -3.37
C ILE A 560 10.10 20.37 -4.30
N ILE A 561 11.36 20.18 -4.72
CA ILE A 561 12.01 21.08 -5.70
C ILE A 561 11.31 21.02 -7.06
N SER A 562 10.92 19.83 -7.54
CA SER A 562 10.11 19.68 -8.75
C SER A 562 8.71 20.31 -8.61
N GLU A 563 8.06 20.18 -7.45
CA GLU A 563 6.77 20.84 -7.16
C GLU A 563 6.89 22.37 -7.22
N TRP A 564 7.95 22.95 -6.65
CA TRP A 564 8.25 24.38 -6.74
C TRP A 564 8.44 24.87 -8.17
N GLU A 565 9.16 24.11 -9.00
CA GLU A 565 9.35 24.43 -10.41
C GLU A 565 8.00 24.42 -11.16
N LEU A 566 7.19 23.36 -11.00
CA LEU A 566 5.86 23.24 -11.60
C LEU A 566 4.90 24.36 -11.16
N ALA A 567 4.94 24.76 -9.89
CA ALA A 567 4.17 25.88 -9.37
C ALA A 567 4.61 27.23 -10.00
N SER A 568 5.92 27.43 -10.21
CA SER A 568 6.41 28.64 -10.87
C SER A 568 6.03 28.74 -12.35
N GLN A 569 5.94 27.61 -13.06
CA GLN A 569 5.55 27.56 -14.48
C GLN A 569 4.03 27.75 -14.68
N THR A 570 3.21 27.37 -13.70
CA THR A 570 1.74 27.49 -13.75
C THR A 570 1.19 28.84 -13.29
N GLN A 571 2.05 29.82 -12.99
CA GLN A 571 1.71 31.21 -12.67
C GLN A 571 2.03 32.19 -13.83
N PRO A 572 1.27 32.18 -14.95
CA PRO A 572 1.47 33.14 -16.03
C PRO A 572 0.97 34.53 -15.63
N ASN A 573 1.85 35.53 -15.69
CA ASN A 573 1.57 36.97 -15.83
C ASN A 573 0.20 37.46 -15.29
N GLN A 574 0.06 37.66 -13.98
CA GLN A 574 -0.93 38.63 -13.50
C GLN A 574 -0.43 40.05 -13.88
N PRO A 575 -1.23 40.86 -14.61
CA PRO A 575 -0.82 42.22 -14.98
C PRO A 575 -0.69 43.11 -13.73
N LEU A 576 0.43 43.83 -13.64
CA LEU A 576 0.96 44.52 -12.45
C LEU A 576 0.12 45.72 -11.92
N ASN A 577 -1.14 45.87 -12.34
CA ASN A 577 -1.96 47.08 -12.14
C ASN A 577 -2.97 47.01 -10.99
N LYS A 578 -2.88 46.02 -10.08
CA LYS A 578 -3.81 45.89 -8.93
C LYS A 578 -3.12 45.65 -7.57
N LEU A 579 -1.87 46.08 -7.39
CA LEU A 579 -1.18 46.03 -6.09
C LEU A 579 -0.93 47.43 -5.50
N SER A 580 -1.16 47.55 -4.19
CA SER A 580 -1.05 48.78 -3.41
C SER A 580 0.39 49.33 -3.40
N PRO A 581 0.57 50.68 -3.33
CA PRO A 581 1.89 51.31 -3.47
C PRO A 581 2.98 50.75 -2.55
N SER A 582 2.61 50.37 -1.31
CA SER A 582 3.56 49.87 -0.30
C SER A 582 4.27 48.57 -0.72
N ARG A 583 3.61 47.67 -1.49
CA ARG A 583 4.24 46.41 -1.91
C ARG A 583 5.28 46.58 -3.04
N ARG A 584 5.34 47.73 -3.72
CA ARG A 584 6.26 47.94 -4.86
C ARG A 584 7.74 48.05 -4.46
N ASN A 585 8.06 48.49 -3.25
CA ASN A 585 9.46 48.69 -2.85
C ASN A 585 10.20 47.40 -2.46
N SER A 586 9.50 46.31 -2.11
CA SER A 586 10.14 45.02 -1.80
C SER A 586 10.47 44.17 -3.04
N PHE A 587 10.22 44.68 -4.25
CA PHE A 587 10.51 43.98 -5.51
C PHE A 587 11.86 44.35 -6.15
N LYS A 588 12.55 45.40 -5.68
CA LYS A 588 13.79 45.90 -6.30
C LYS A 588 15.10 45.32 -5.74
N LYS A 589 15.03 44.26 -4.94
CA LYS A 589 16.21 43.60 -4.34
C LYS A 589 16.06 42.07 -4.40
N ARG A 590 16.04 41.53 -5.61
CA ARG A 590 15.97 40.09 -5.89
C ARG A 590 17.06 39.72 -6.88
N ASP A 591 18.10 39.07 -6.40
CA ASP A 591 19.13 38.47 -7.24
C ASP A 591 18.57 37.22 -7.94
N LEU A 592 19.05 36.96 -9.16
CA LEU A 592 18.56 35.86 -9.99
C LEU A 592 19.06 34.51 -9.44
N GLY A 593 18.16 33.51 -9.36
CA GLY A 593 18.55 32.10 -9.20
C GLY A 593 17.69 31.26 -8.26
N SER A 594 16.81 31.87 -7.46
CA SER A 594 15.88 31.14 -6.60
C SER A 594 14.57 31.91 -6.49
N GLY A 595 13.44 31.22 -6.70
CA GLY A 595 12.16 31.73 -6.21
C GLY A 595 12.23 31.86 -4.68
N ASP A 596 11.33 32.62 -4.06
CA ASP A 596 11.37 32.92 -2.63
C ASP A 596 11.20 31.69 -1.69
N ASN A 597 11.10 30.49 -2.26
CA ASN A 597 10.88 29.20 -1.62
C ASN A 597 12.10 28.74 -0.81
N ARG A 598 11.89 28.32 0.44
CA ARG A 598 12.97 28.00 1.39
C ARG A 598 12.67 26.77 2.22
N PHE A 599 13.70 25.96 2.49
CA PHE A 599 13.63 24.93 3.53
C PHE A 599 13.93 25.54 4.90
N ILE A 600 13.06 25.33 5.89
CA ILE A 600 13.20 25.84 7.26
C ILE A 600 13.18 24.67 8.26
N LEU A 601 14.09 24.68 9.23
CA LEU A 601 14.04 23.77 10.38
C LEU A 601 13.17 24.36 11.50
N LYS A 602 12.19 23.60 11.99
CA LYS A 602 11.36 23.98 13.17
C LYS A 602 11.07 22.77 14.05
N LYS A 603 10.81 22.99 15.34
CA LYS A 603 10.18 21.99 16.19
C LYS A 603 8.68 21.98 15.90
N ARG A 604 8.16 20.83 15.48
CA ARG A 604 6.77 20.57 15.11
C ARG A 604 5.98 19.91 16.23
N LEU A 605 6.61 18.95 16.93
CA LEU A 605 5.97 18.24 18.04
C LEU A 605 6.61 18.68 19.36
N PHE A 606 5.78 19.13 20.28
CA PHE A 606 6.16 19.56 21.63
C PHE A 606 5.64 18.52 22.63
N THR A 607 6.32 17.39 22.73
CA THR A 607 5.98 16.28 23.65
C THR A 607 6.14 16.65 25.12
N ASN A 608 7.15 17.47 25.43
CA ASN A 608 7.40 17.99 26.76
C ASN A 608 7.50 19.53 26.70
N THR A 609 6.39 20.22 27.04
CA THR A 609 6.25 21.68 26.97
C THR A 609 6.74 22.41 28.23
N ARG A 610 7.01 21.68 29.32
CA ARG A 610 7.27 22.25 30.66
C ARG A 610 8.72 22.14 31.12
N GLU A 611 9.53 21.34 30.45
CA GLU A 611 10.94 21.14 30.77
C GLU A 611 11.82 21.76 29.68
N ILE A 612 12.92 22.39 30.10
CA ILE A 612 13.90 22.99 29.20
C ILE A 612 14.96 21.93 28.88
N PRO A 613 15.25 21.66 27.59
CA PRO A 613 16.27 20.68 27.21
C PRO A 613 17.66 20.99 27.77
N SER A 614 18.43 19.95 28.02
CA SER A 614 19.84 20.06 28.43
C SER A 614 20.78 20.42 27.27
N ASP A 615 20.39 20.14 26.02
CA ASP A 615 21.19 20.48 24.83
C ASP A 615 21.15 22.01 24.56
N PRO A 616 22.28 22.73 24.65
CA PRO A 616 22.33 24.16 24.40
C PRO A 616 21.99 24.55 22.95
N ILE A 617 22.17 23.63 21.99
CA ILE A 617 21.78 23.85 20.58
C ILE A 617 20.27 23.79 20.47
N GLU A 618 19.62 22.77 21.06
CA GLU A 618 18.17 22.68 21.10
C GLU A 618 17.55 23.90 21.80
N VAL A 619 18.09 24.32 22.96
CA VAL A 619 17.67 25.55 23.66
C VAL A 619 17.80 26.78 22.76
N SER A 620 18.88 26.91 21.98
CA SER A 620 19.05 28.05 21.07
C SER A 620 18.06 28.04 19.91
N LEU A 621 17.71 26.86 19.37
CA LEU A 621 16.72 26.73 18.30
C LEU A 621 15.30 26.96 18.81
N LEU A 622 14.96 26.41 19.98
CA LEU A 622 13.69 26.63 20.69
C LEU A 622 13.49 28.11 21.01
N TYR A 623 14.51 28.78 21.53
CA TYR A 623 14.49 30.21 21.80
C TYR A 623 14.17 31.02 20.54
N ALA A 624 14.85 30.72 19.41
CA ALA A 624 14.60 31.38 18.15
C ALA A 624 13.15 31.17 17.64
N GLN A 625 12.61 29.96 17.82
CA GLN A 625 11.21 29.66 17.49
C GLN A 625 10.22 30.38 18.42
N ALA A 626 10.53 30.48 19.72
CA ALA A 626 9.71 31.22 20.68
C ALA A 626 9.67 32.72 20.36
N VAL A 627 10.82 33.34 20.06
CA VAL A 627 10.91 34.73 19.59
C VAL A 627 10.11 34.94 18.31
N HIS A 628 10.20 34.01 17.35
CA HIS A 628 9.41 34.08 16.11
C HIS A 628 7.90 34.04 16.39
N SER A 629 7.45 33.12 17.24
CA SER A 629 6.03 32.92 17.58
C SER A 629 5.45 34.12 18.35
N VAL A 630 6.21 34.68 19.31
CA VAL A 630 5.82 35.88 20.05
C VAL A 630 5.81 37.12 19.15
N VAL A 631 6.95 37.45 18.54
CA VAL A 631 7.13 38.78 17.91
C VAL A 631 6.54 38.85 16.51
N LYS A 632 6.83 37.86 15.66
CA LYS A 632 6.44 37.89 14.24
C LYS A 632 5.03 37.36 14.00
N CYS A 633 4.61 36.34 14.74
CA CYS A 633 3.30 35.71 14.57
C CYS A 633 2.22 36.25 15.53
N ASP A 634 2.60 36.83 16.69
CA ASP A 634 1.69 37.20 17.78
C ASP A 634 0.76 36.05 18.18
N ASP A 635 1.32 34.83 18.22
CA ASP A 635 0.58 33.58 18.50
C ASP A 635 0.09 33.49 19.95
N LEU A 636 0.82 34.12 20.87
CA LEU A 636 0.64 34.00 22.32
C LEU A 636 0.00 35.27 22.90
N PRO A 637 -0.92 35.15 23.89
CA PRO A 637 -1.57 36.28 24.55
C PRO A 637 -0.64 36.99 25.55
N VAL A 638 0.48 37.49 25.04
CA VAL A 638 1.49 38.21 25.84
C VAL A 638 0.92 39.57 26.23
N SER A 639 1.03 39.90 27.53
CA SER A 639 0.69 41.22 28.07
C SER A 639 1.85 42.21 27.86
N GLU A 640 1.56 43.51 27.86
CA GLU A 640 2.58 44.55 27.63
C GLU A 640 3.80 44.40 28.57
N LYS A 641 3.57 44.15 29.86
CA LYS A 641 4.65 43.97 30.85
C LYS A 641 5.53 42.76 30.53
N VAL A 642 4.92 41.64 30.15
CA VAL A 642 5.65 40.41 29.80
C VAL A 642 6.38 40.60 28.47
N ALA A 643 5.79 41.29 27.50
CA ALA A 643 6.46 41.58 26.23
C ALA A 643 7.70 42.47 26.41
N LEU A 644 7.65 43.46 27.31
CA LEU A 644 8.83 44.25 27.67
C LEU A 644 9.90 43.41 28.38
N GLN A 645 9.51 42.50 29.27
CA GLN A 645 10.44 41.55 29.90
C GLN A 645 11.12 40.63 28.85
N LEU A 646 10.34 40.06 27.93
CA LEU A 646 10.83 39.23 26.84
C LEU A 646 11.74 40.02 25.89
N ALA A 647 11.37 41.26 25.53
CA ALA A 647 12.19 42.15 24.71
C ALA A 647 13.52 42.50 25.39
N GLY A 648 13.53 42.74 26.70
CA GLY A 648 14.76 43.00 27.47
C GLY A 648 15.69 41.79 27.55
N LEU A 649 15.15 40.58 27.69
CA LEU A 649 15.91 39.33 27.60
C LEU A 649 16.43 39.08 26.19
N GLN A 650 15.63 39.37 25.15
CA GLN A 650 16.03 39.24 23.76
C GLN A 650 17.13 40.23 23.38
N ALA A 651 17.06 41.46 23.88
CA ALA A 651 18.10 42.47 23.71
C ALA A 651 19.45 41.99 24.29
N GLN A 652 19.45 41.38 25.47
CA GLN A 652 20.67 40.80 26.06
C GLN A 652 21.28 39.70 25.18
N VAL A 653 20.45 38.87 24.54
CA VAL A 653 20.91 37.81 23.63
C VAL A 653 21.47 38.37 22.31
N GLN A 654 20.89 39.46 21.79
CA GLN A 654 21.29 40.04 20.50
C GLN A 654 22.41 41.07 20.59
N LEU A 655 22.50 41.82 21.70
CA LEU A 655 23.33 43.02 21.84
C LEU A 655 24.41 42.88 22.93
N GLY A 656 24.32 41.85 23.79
CA GLY A 656 25.15 41.72 24.99
C GLY A 656 24.79 42.75 26.07
N GLU A 657 25.69 42.96 27.04
CA GLU A 657 25.42 43.84 28.19
C GLU A 657 25.00 45.27 27.78
N PRO A 658 23.99 45.86 28.45
CA PRO A 658 23.52 47.21 28.17
C PRO A 658 24.61 48.25 28.46
N LYS A 659 25.09 48.89 27.40
CA LYS A 659 26.04 49.99 27.48
C LYS A 659 25.42 51.18 28.23
N LYS A 660 26.09 51.65 29.28
CA LYS A 660 25.70 52.83 30.05
C LYS A 660 26.04 54.11 29.28
N TYR A 661 25.11 54.58 28.45
CA TYR A 661 25.25 55.85 27.74
C TYR A 661 24.86 57.02 28.64
N ALA A 662 25.71 58.05 28.73
CA ALA A 662 25.54 59.14 29.69
C ALA A 662 24.32 60.06 29.41
N HIS A 663 23.84 60.13 28.16
CA HIS A 663 22.83 61.11 27.76
C HIS A 663 21.64 60.56 26.95
N GLN A 664 21.72 59.36 26.37
CA GLN A 664 20.63 58.50 25.85
C GLN A 664 21.27 57.30 25.11
N PRO A 665 20.58 56.15 24.97
CA PRO A 665 21.04 55.09 24.07
C PRO A 665 21.04 55.58 22.61
N PRO A 666 22.04 55.24 21.78
CA PRO A 666 22.00 55.56 20.36
C PRO A 666 20.78 54.89 19.71
N GLU A 667 19.98 55.66 18.98
CA GLU A 667 18.76 55.20 18.29
C GLU A 667 19.04 54.01 17.34
N GLU A 668 20.28 53.83 16.92
CA GLU A 668 20.72 52.74 16.05
C GLU A 668 20.63 51.36 16.71
N VAL A 669 20.70 51.28 18.04
CA VAL A 669 20.81 50.00 18.78
C VAL A 669 19.46 49.27 18.89
N TYR A 670 18.35 50.00 19.02
CA TYR A 670 17.00 49.44 19.13
C TYR A 670 16.08 49.88 17.97
N ARG A 671 16.67 50.26 16.82
CA ARG A 671 15.93 50.80 15.65
C ARG A 671 14.85 49.85 15.13
N ASP A 672 15.08 48.54 15.22
CA ASP A 672 14.13 47.51 14.79
C ASP A 672 13.13 47.14 15.91
N VAL A 673 12.23 48.06 16.25
CA VAL A 673 11.18 47.84 17.27
C VAL A 673 10.28 46.66 16.90
N ASP A 674 10.02 46.45 15.61
CA ASP A 674 9.23 45.32 15.09
C ASP A 674 9.96 43.97 15.25
N GLY A 675 11.27 44.00 15.49
CA GLY A 675 12.09 42.84 15.87
C GLY A 675 11.98 42.44 17.34
N PHE A 676 11.48 43.31 18.23
CA PHE A 676 11.39 43.05 19.69
C PHE A 676 9.97 42.93 20.24
N LEU A 677 8.97 43.59 19.63
CA LEU A 677 7.61 43.67 20.17
C LEU A 677 6.54 43.17 19.18
N PRO A 678 5.54 42.39 19.65
CA PRO A 678 4.40 42.00 18.83
C PRO A 678 3.62 43.22 18.31
N GLN A 679 3.15 43.15 17.06
CA GLN A 679 2.43 44.25 16.38
C GLN A 679 1.24 44.80 17.17
N ARG A 680 0.49 43.92 17.85
CA ARG A 680 -0.64 44.28 18.71
C ARG A 680 -0.23 45.19 19.87
N ILE A 681 0.93 44.92 20.49
CA ILE A 681 1.43 45.67 21.64
C ILE A 681 2.04 47.00 21.20
N LYS A 682 2.84 47.00 20.13
CA LYS A 682 3.38 48.23 19.51
C LYS A 682 2.28 49.24 19.20
N LYS A 683 1.15 48.77 18.63
CA LYS A 683 0.00 49.59 18.25
C LYS A 683 -0.88 50.02 19.42
N ALA A 684 -0.98 49.22 20.49
CA ALA A 684 -1.89 49.48 21.61
C ALA A 684 -1.62 50.81 22.35
N ARG A 685 -0.37 51.29 22.37
CA ARG A 685 -0.02 52.59 22.98
C ARG A 685 -0.06 53.79 22.02
N PHE A 686 -0.25 53.57 20.72
CA PHE A 686 -0.16 54.61 19.68
C PHE A 686 1.17 55.40 19.66
N LEU A 687 2.25 54.82 20.21
CA LEU A 687 3.59 55.41 20.24
C LEU A 687 4.33 55.20 18.91
N THR A 688 5.20 56.16 18.59
CA THR A 688 6.16 56.06 17.49
C THR A 688 7.36 55.19 17.86
N ASP A 689 8.08 54.68 16.85
CA ASP A 689 9.24 53.81 17.05
C ASP A 689 10.35 54.49 17.89
N GLY A 690 10.53 55.82 17.73
CA GLY A 690 11.47 56.60 18.53
C GLY A 690 11.11 56.66 20.02
N GLU A 691 9.82 56.61 20.37
CA GLU A 691 9.35 56.58 21.76
C GLU A 691 9.45 55.18 22.38
N TRP A 692 9.46 54.12 21.56
CA TRP A 692 9.70 52.74 22.03
C TRP A 692 11.17 52.46 22.34
N ILE A 693 12.12 53.09 21.64
CA ILE A 693 13.58 52.93 21.85
C ILE A 693 14.01 53.12 23.33
N PRO A 694 13.67 54.22 24.03
CA PRO A 694 14.06 54.39 25.44
C PRO A 694 13.41 53.34 26.35
N ILE A 695 12.15 52.96 26.08
CA ILE A 695 11.43 51.92 26.85
C ILE A 695 12.10 50.56 26.70
N LEU A 696 12.52 50.20 25.47
CA LEU A 696 13.28 48.97 25.20
C LEU A 696 14.66 48.98 25.86
N SER A 697 15.34 50.14 25.89
CA SER A 697 16.63 50.27 26.57
C SER A 697 16.51 50.17 28.10
N GLU A 698 15.44 50.70 28.69
CA GLU A 698 15.14 50.51 30.12
C GLU A 698 14.82 49.05 30.41
N ALA A 699 13.99 48.40 29.59
CA ALA A 699 13.67 46.98 29.72
C ALA A 699 14.91 46.08 29.57
N HIS A 700 15.83 46.39 28.65
CA HIS A 700 17.11 45.70 28.52
C HIS A 700 17.97 45.86 29.78
N THR A 701 18.04 47.08 30.34
CA THR A 701 18.78 47.35 31.58
C THR A 701 18.19 46.62 32.78
N HIS A 702 16.85 46.58 32.89
CA HIS A 702 16.14 45.98 34.02
C HIS A 702 16.07 44.45 33.96
N TYR A 703 15.75 43.87 32.80
CA TYR A 703 15.52 42.44 32.65
C TYR A 703 16.70 41.68 32.03
N GLY A 704 17.51 42.30 31.17
CA GLY A 704 18.63 41.65 30.47
C GLY A 704 19.92 41.64 31.27
N SER A 705 20.33 42.81 31.78
CA SER A 705 21.63 43.07 32.43
C SER A 705 22.13 41.97 33.37
N GLY A 706 23.43 41.69 33.31
CA GLY A 706 24.14 40.71 34.13
C GLY A 706 23.85 39.25 33.81
N LYS A 707 23.18 38.94 32.69
CA LYS A 707 22.83 37.56 32.29
C LYS A 707 23.65 37.10 31.10
N ALA A 708 24.34 35.97 31.23
CA ALA A 708 24.95 35.29 30.10
C ALA A 708 23.89 34.92 29.05
N GLU A 709 24.27 34.89 27.76
CA GLU A 709 23.37 34.65 26.63
C GLU A 709 22.48 33.41 26.84
N VAL A 710 23.06 32.28 27.25
CA VAL A 710 22.33 31.02 27.50
C VAL A 710 21.32 31.19 28.64
N VAL A 711 21.66 31.91 29.71
CA VAL A 711 20.74 32.17 30.84
C VAL A 711 19.58 33.04 30.40
N ALA A 712 19.83 34.07 29.57
CA ALA A 712 18.77 34.92 29.01
C ALA A 712 17.81 34.12 28.11
N LYS A 713 18.32 33.20 27.27
CA LYS A 713 17.49 32.27 26.47
C LYS A 713 16.63 31.35 27.34
N VAL A 714 17.24 30.74 28.38
CA VAL A 714 16.54 29.88 29.34
C VAL A 714 15.43 30.65 30.05
N TRP A 715 15.69 31.88 30.53
CA TRP A 715 14.68 32.73 31.16
C TRP A 715 13.54 33.14 30.23
N TYR A 716 13.86 33.41 28.96
CA TYR A 716 12.85 33.70 27.92
C TYR A 716 11.93 32.49 27.72
N LEU A 717 12.51 31.29 27.55
CA LEU A 717 11.75 30.04 27.42
C LEU A 717 10.93 29.74 28.68
N SER A 718 11.49 29.87 29.88
CA SER A 718 10.77 29.67 31.16
C SER A 718 9.54 30.56 31.31
N CYS A 719 9.52 31.74 30.69
CA CYS A 719 8.36 32.63 30.68
C CYS A 719 7.34 32.21 29.62
N VAL A 720 7.80 31.89 28.40
CA VAL A 720 6.95 31.52 27.28
C VAL A 720 6.28 30.15 27.46
N MET A 721 6.97 29.18 28.07
CA MET A 721 6.47 27.83 28.38
C MET A 721 5.30 27.80 29.37
N GLN A 722 5.02 28.90 30.08
CA GLN A 722 3.88 28.99 31.01
C GLN A 722 2.54 29.23 30.29
N TYR A 723 2.56 29.62 29.01
CA TYR A 723 1.35 29.87 28.24
C TYR A 723 0.74 28.54 27.74
N PRO A 724 -0.57 28.28 27.94
CA PRO A 724 -1.23 27.07 27.43
C PRO A 724 -1.14 26.90 25.90
N LEU A 725 -0.94 28.02 25.18
CA LEU A 725 -0.78 28.03 23.73
C LEU A 725 0.67 27.77 23.26
N TYR A 726 1.63 27.58 24.18
CA TYR A 726 2.98 27.19 23.81
C TYR A 726 2.98 25.79 23.16
N GLY A 727 3.75 25.64 22.07
CA GLY A 727 3.80 24.39 21.29
C GLY A 727 2.56 24.10 20.43
N CYS A 728 1.53 24.98 20.44
CA CYS A 728 0.40 24.87 19.54
C CYS A 728 0.81 25.16 18.08
N THR A 729 0.29 24.37 17.13
CA THR A 729 0.22 24.77 15.72
C THR A 729 -1.16 25.37 15.43
N PHE A 730 -1.19 26.54 14.82
CA PHE A 730 -2.42 27.32 14.59
C PHE A 730 -2.93 27.19 13.15
N PHE A 731 -4.24 26.95 13.00
CA PHE A 731 -4.91 26.80 11.71
C PHE A 731 -6.09 27.78 11.61
N PRO A 732 -5.91 28.95 10.97
CA PRO A 732 -6.99 29.91 10.70
C PRO A 732 -8.15 29.24 9.94
N SER A 733 -9.35 29.34 10.48
CA SER A 733 -10.52 28.59 10.04
C SER A 733 -11.78 29.43 10.14
N CYS A 734 -12.74 29.19 9.24
CA CYS A 734 -14.02 29.88 9.26
C CYS A 734 -15.14 28.90 9.65
N TYR A 735 -15.85 29.20 10.75
CA TYR A 735 -17.06 28.51 11.15
C TYR A 735 -18.24 29.03 10.33
N ARG A 736 -19.00 28.12 9.71
CA ARG A 736 -20.23 28.42 8.99
C ARG A 736 -21.43 27.88 9.76
N GLY A 737 -22.16 28.78 10.40
CA GLY A 737 -23.37 28.48 11.15
C GLY A 737 -23.73 29.61 12.11
N TYR A 738 -24.78 29.42 12.90
CA TYR A 738 -25.12 30.37 13.97
C TYR A 738 -24.22 30.11 15.18
N TRP A 739 -23.35 31.07 15.51
CA TRP A 739 -22.37 30.99 16.60
C TRP A 739 -22.13 32.38 17.18
N SER A 740 -22.07 32.49 18.50
CA SER A 740 -22.08 33.77 19.22
C SER A 740 -20.74 34.52 19.25
N TYR A 741 -19.62 33.81 19.01
CA TYR A 741 -18.27 34.40 19.05
C TYR A 741 -17.74 34.81 17.65
N GLY A 742 -18.61 34.94 16.66
CA GLY A 742 -18.25 35.28 15.27
C GLY A 742 -17.90 34.07 14.40
N ASN A 743 -17.56 34.34 13.13
CA ASN A 743 -17.29 33.29 12.13
C ASN A 743 -15.80 32.92 12.05
N ASP A 744 -14.89 33.81 12.44
CA ASP A 744 -13.45 33.60 12.34
C ASP A 744 -12.91 32.99 13.63
N ILE A 745 -12.30 31.81 13.51
CA ILE A 745 -11.69 31.10 14.64
C ILE A 745 -10.31 30.56 14.25
N VAL A 746 -9.49 30.26 15.24
CA VAL A 746 -8.22 29.57 15.05
C VAL A 746 -8.32 28.21 15.73
N ILE A 747 -7.95 27.15 15.01
CA ILE A 747 -7.82 25.82 15.61
C ILE A 747 -6.37 25.66 16.03
N GLY A 748 -6.14 25.45 17.33
CA GLY A 748 -4.85 25.04 17.88
C GLY A 748 -4.76 23.53 17.95
N VAL A 749 -3.58 22.97 17.70
CA VAL A 749 -3.27 21.55 17.93
C VAL A 749 -1.95 21.45 18.68
N ASN A 750 -1.95 20.80 19.84
CA ASN A 750 -0.78 20.57 20.70
C ASN A 750 -0.72 19.09 21.16
N ALA A 751 0.12 18.79 22.15
CA ALA A 751 0.26 17.45 22.71
C ALA A 751 -0.93 17.00 23.57
N ASP A 752 -1.66 17.94 24.17
CA ASP A 752 -2.82 17.64 25.04
C ASP A 752 -4.09 17.36 24.22
N GLY A 753 -4.29 18.08 23.11
CA GLY A 753 -5.47 17.92 22.26
C GLY A 753 -5.66 18.97 21.16
N ILE A 754 -6.92 19.31 20.92
CA ILE A 754 -7.37 20.31 19.93
C ILE A 754 -8.05 21.47 20.65
N LEU A 755 -7.67 22.69 20.30
CA LEU A 755 -8.18 23.92 20.90
C LEU A 755 -8.99 24.73 19.88
N LEU A 756 -10.10 25.33 20.29
CA LEU A 756 -10.79 26.39 19.54
C LEU A 756 -10.46 27.73 20.19
N ILE A 757 -9.85 28.63 19.41
CA ILE A 757 -9.22 29.86 19.90
C ILE A 757 -9.80 31.05 19.15
N LYS A 758 -10.11 32.13 19.87
CA LYS A 758 -10.54 33.40 19.27
C LYS A 758 -9.34 34.15 18.65
N PRO A 759 -9.43 34.71 17.42
CA PRO A 759 -8.27 35.30 16.74
C PRO A 759 -7.65 36.52 17.43
N ASP A 760 -8.46 37.38 18.05
CA ASP A 760 -8.06 38.73 18.49
C ASP A 760 -7.26 38.75 19.81
N ASP A 761 -7.76 38.02 20.81
CA ASP A 761 -7.25 37.98 22.18
C ASP A 761 -6.59 36.64 22.53
N LYS A 762 -6.56 35.70 21.57
CA LYS A 762 -6.11 34.31 21.71
C LYS A 762 -6.81 33.56 22.85
N PHE A 763 -8.04 33.96 23.20
CA PHE A 763 -8.81 33.29 24.24
C PHE A 763 -9.22 31.88 23.79
N ILE A 764 -8.98 30.87 24.63
CA ILE A 764 -9.39 29.49 24.39
C ILE A 764 -10.88 29.37 24.70
N LEU A 765 -11.69 29.16 23.65
CA LEU A 765 -13.14 28.99 23.75
C LEU A 765 -13.48 27.56 24.21
N PHE A 766 -12.79 26.57 23.65
CA PHE A 766 -12.98 25.15 23.95
C PHE A 766 -11.65 24.40 23.84
N GLU A 767 -11.51 23.36 24.66
CA GLU A 767 -10.38 22.43 24.68
C GLU A 767 -10.95 21.02 24.57
N PHE A 768 -10.36 20.21 23.68
CA PHE A 768 -10.77 18.84 23.40
C PHE A 768 -9.54 17.93 23.57
N PRO A 769 -9.34 17.34 24.77
CA PRO A 769 -8.24 16.41 25.02
C PRO A 769 -8.31 15.19 24.09
N TYR A 770 -7.17 14.64 23.68
CA TYR A 770 -7.17 13.48 22.76
C TYR A 770 -7.93 12.26 23.31
N ALA A 771 -8.05 12.12 24.63
CA ALA A 771 -8.81 11.04 25.28
C ALA A 771 -10.35 11.19 25.13
N GLU A 772 -10.85 12.38 24.80
CA GLU A 772 -12.29 12.65 24.59
C GLU A 772 -12.66 12.63 23.09
N ILE A 773 -11.66 12.67 22.20
CA ILE A 773 -11.86 12.66 20.75
C ILE A 773 -12.02 11.20 20.29
N ASP A 774 -13.26 10.73 20.21
CA ASP A 774 -13.57 9.43 19.60
C ASP A 774 -13.18 9.39 18.11
N LEU A 775 -13.53 10.42 17.33
CA LEU A 775 -13.55 10.40 15.86
C LEU A 775 -13.28 11.78 15.23
N ILE A 776 -12.36 11.83 14.25
CA ILE A 776 -12.19 12.99 13.35
C ILE A 776 -12.60 12.60 11.92
N LEU A 777 -13.68 13.19 11.41
CA LEU A 777 -14.19 12.93 10.06
C LEU A 777 -13.62 13.91 9.02
N LYS A 778 -13.12 13.37 7.91
CA LYS A 778 -12.77 14.12 6.70
C LYS A 778 -13.90 14.03 5.68
N ASP A 779 -14.80 15.02 5.73
CA ASP A 779 -16.02 15.23 4.94
C ASP A 779 -17.24 14.32 5.19
N ARG A 780 -18.27 14.90 5.82
CA ARG A 780 -19.53 15.35 5.18
C ARG A 780 -20.13 16.50 6.00
N ASP A 781 -21.03 17.30 5.42
CA ASP A 781 -21.58 18.53 6.00
C ASP A 781 -22.42 18.35 7.28
N PHE A 782 -21.75 18.12 8.40
CA PHE A 782 -22.31 18.28 9.75
C PHE A 782 -21.36 19.17 10.57
N MET A 783 -21.78 20.43 10.76
CA MET A 783 -20.98 21.58 11.23
C MET A 783 -19.83 21.97 10.29
N SER A 784 -20.07 22.97 9.44
CA SER A 784 -19.18 23.35 8.33
C SER A 784 -18.06 24.30 8.76
N LEU A 785 -17.11 23.78 9.54
CA LEU A 785 -15.78 24.39 9.64
C LEU A 785 -15.07 24.29 8.29
N LYS A 786 -14.91 25.43 7.59
CA LYS A 786 -14.07 25.49 6.39
C LYS A 786 -12.60 25.52 6.83
N LEU A 787 -12.09 24.34 7.13
CA LEU A 787 -10.67 24.08 7.35
C LEU A 787 -9.95 24.20 6.00
N ASN A 788 -9.15 25.26 5.82
CA ASN A 788 -8.32 25.39 4.62
C ASN A 788 -7.19 24.33 4.61
N ALA A 789 -6.83 23.77 5.77
CA ALA A 789 -5.71 22.85 5.97
C ALA A 789 -6.13 21.44 6.48
N LYS A 790 -7.29 20.89 6.07
CA LYS A 790 -7.85 19.59 6.54
C LYS A 790 -6.80 18.47 6.70
N THR A 791 -5.95 18.29 5.70
CA THR A 791 -4.94 17.21 5.69
C THR A 791 -3.80 17.48 6.68
N ALA A 792 -3.36 18.73 6.86
CA ALA A 792 -2.27 19.08 7.78
C ALA A 792 -2.68 18.96 9.25
N ILE A 793 -3.93 19.32 9.58
CA ILE A 793 -4.51 19.10 10.91
C ILE A 793 -4.52 17.59 11.21
N GLY A 794 -5.04 16.78 10.27
CA GLY A 794 -5.05 15.32 10.42
C GLY A 794 -3.65 14.72 10.62
N THR A 795 -2.67 15.06 9.76
CA THR A 795 -1.31 14.52 9.90
C THR A 795 -0.55 15.03 11.12
N LEU A 796 -0.99 16.12 11.74
CA LEU A 796 -0.46 16.60 13.03
C LEU A 796 -1.11 15.88 14.21
N VAL A 797 -2.43 15.74 14.23
CA VAL A 797 -3.13 14.94 15.25
C VAL A 797 -2.66 13.49 15.24
N ALA A 798 -2.49 12.89 14.06
CA ALA A 798 -1.92 11.54 13.93
C ALA A 798 -0.47 11.41 14.41
N ALA A 799 0.29 12.51 14.48
CA ALA A 799 1.67 12.52 14.96
C ALA A 799 1.74 12.68 16.49
N TYR A 800 0.84 13.45 17.10
CA TYR A 800 0.69 13.51 18.56
C TYR A 800 -0.03 12.29 19.16
N CYS A 801 -1.07 11.80 18.48
CA CYS A 801 -1.93 10.72 18.95
C CYS A 801 -2.12 9.65 17.85
N PRO A 802 -1.21 8.68 17.72
CA PRO A 802 -1.26 7.66 16.67
C PRO A 802 -2.50 6.76 16.69
N THR A 803 -3.20 6.63 17.81
CA THR A 803 -4.46 5.87 17.91
C THR A 803 -5.59 6.50 17.08
N LEU A 804 -5.54 7.82 16.85
CA LEU A 804 -6.47 8.53 15.96
C LEU A 804 -6.04 8.48 14.47
N ALA A 805 -4.84 7.96 14.17
CA ALA A 805 -4.29 7.96 12.82
C ALA A 805 -4.94 6.96 11.86
N ASP A 806 -5.50 5.86 12.36
CA ASP A 806 -6.06 4.78 11.54
C ASP A 806 -7.18 5.26 10.61
N TRP A 807 -7.93 6.28 11.00
CA TRP A 807 -9.11 6.76 10.26
C TRP A 807 -8.78 7.86 9.25
N ILE A 808 -7.66 8.57 9.44
CA ILE A 808 -7.11 9.51 8.45
C ILE A 808 -6.64 8.75 7.20
N ARG A 809 -6.12 7.52 7.38
CA ARG A 809 -5.71 6.66 6.25
C ARG A 809 -6.90 6.29 5.36
N GLU A 810 -8.05 5.94 5.92
CA GLU A 810 -9.21 5.49 5.13
C GLU A 810 -9.72 6.60 4.17
N ALA A 811 -9.57 7.88 4.55
CA ALA A 811 -9.82 9.01 3.64
C ALA A 811 -8.66 9.33 2.68
N ALA A 812 -7.39 9.17 3.09
CA ALA A 812 -6.23 9.43 2.24
C ALA A 812 -6.04 8.38 1.13
N THR A 813 -6.31 7.11 1.40
CA THR A 813 -6.20 6.04 0.38
C THR A 813 -7.36 6.04 -0.63
N SER A 814 -8.39 6.86 -0.43
CA SER A 814 -9.56 6.96 -1.33
C SER A 814 -9.25 7.53 -2.72
N GLY A 815 -8.08 8.17 -2.90
CA GLY A 815 -7.62 8.63 -4.22
C GLY A 815 -7.10 7.48 -5.10
N ALA A 816 -6.20 6.64 -4.56
CA ALA A 816 -5.57 5.54 -5.28
C ALA A 816 -6.37 4.23 -5.23
N ASN A 817 -7.13 4.00 -4.16
CA ASN A 817 -8.07 2.89 -4.03
C ASN A 817 -9.51 3.39 -4.08
N LYS A 818 -9.91 3.91 -5.25
CA LYS A 818 -11.22 3.51 -5.78
C LYS A 818 -11.17 2.00 -5.92
N ARG A 819 -11.57 1.26 -4.87
CA ARG A 819 -11.96 -0.14 -5.02
C ARG A 819 -12.89 -0.15 -6.21
N ARG A 820 -12.49 -0.79 -7.32
CA ARG A 820 -13.43 -1.11 -8.40
C ARG A 820 -14.58 -1.80 -7.68
N ILE A 821 -15.73 -1.13 -7.59
CA ILE A 821 -16.96 -1.78 -7.16
C ILE A 821 -17.11 -2.88 -8.21
N LYS A 822 -16.78 -4.12 -7.83
CA LYS A 822 -16.93 -5.27 -8.72
C LYS A 822 -18.34 -5.15 -9.24
N GLN A 823 -18.51 -5.07 -10.56
CA GLN A 823 -19.82 -4.96 -11.16
C GLN A 823 -20.69 -6.05 -10.52
N ILE A 824 -21.76 -5.62 -9.85
CA ILE A 824 -22.63 -6.52 -9.11
C ILE A 824 -23.03 -7.66 -10.06
N THR A 825 -22.66 -8.89 -9.71
CA THR A 825 -22.81 -10.02 -10.62
C THR A 825 -24.29 -10.24 -10.90
N ASN A 826 -24.64 -10.88 -12.02
CA ASN A 826 -26.05 -11.20 -12.28
C ASN A 826 -26.65 -12.08 -11.17
N GLU A 827 -25.84 -12.94 -10.54
CA GLU A 827 -26.22 -13.72 -9.35
C GLU A 827 -26.49 -12.83 -8.12
N ASP A 828 -25.63 -11.85 -7.85
CA ASP A 828 -25.85 -10.86 -6.77
C ASP A 828 -27.10 -9.99 -7.02
N ARG A 829 -27.36 -9.63 -8.28
CA ARG A 829 -28.59 -8.90 -8.69
C ARG A 829 -29.84 -9.74 -8.43
N LEU A 830 -29.82 -11.03 -8.80
CA LEU A 830 -30.92 -11.96 -8.57
C LEU A 830 -31.15 -12.20 -7.07
N ARG A 831 -30.09 -12.39 -6.27
CA ARG A 831 -30.17 -12.49 -4.81
C ARG A 831 -30.74 -11.22 -4.18
N LEU A 832 -30.29 -10.04 -4.61
CA LEU A 832 -30.81 -8.76 -4.13
C LEU A 832 -32.30 -8.60 -4.47
N HIS A 833 -32.71 -8.95 -5.69
CA HIS A 833 -34.10 -8.95 -6.11
C HIS A 833 -34.95 -9.86 -5.22
N ALA A 834 -34.55 -11.13 -5.04
CA ALA A 834 -35.26 -12.09 -4.19
C ALA A 834 -35.39 -11.62 -2.72
N ASN A 835 -34.34 -11.00 -2.17
CA ASN A 835 -34.39 -10.42 -0.83
C ASN A 835 -35.37 -9.24 -0.74
N VAL A 836 -35.39 -8.34 -1.74
CA VAL A 836 -36.35 -7.23 -1.81
C VAL A 836 -37.80 -7.74 -1.91
N VAL A 837 -38.03 -8.78 -2.74
CA VAL A 837 -39.31 -9.48 -2.85
C VAL A 837 -39.76 -10.02 -1.48
N ASN A 838 -38.91 -10.78 -0.79
CA ASN A 838 -39.24 -11.39 0.50
C ASN A 838 -39.54 -10.33 1.58
N CYS A 839 -38.78 -9.22 1.61
CA CYS A 839 -39.07 -8.10 2.48
C CYS A 839 -40.44 -7.46 2.18
N ARG A 840 -40.79 -7.23 0.90
CA ARG A 840 -42.10 -6.68 0.50
C ARG A 840 -43.26 -7.58 0.93
N ARG A 841 -43.13 -8.91 0.73
CA ARG A 841 -44.14 -9.88 1.16
C ARG A 841 -44.30 -9.87 2.69
N SER A 842 -43.19 -9.91 3.43
CA SER A 842 -43.19 -9.82 4.91
C SER A 842 -43.85 -8.53 5.43
N LEU A 843 -43.61 -7.38 4.80
CA LEU A 843 -44.26 -6.12 5.17
C LEU A 843 -45.79 -6.14 4.93
N VAL A 844 -46.24 -6.83 3.89
CA VAL A 844 -47.68 -7.05 3.61
C VAL A 844 -48.30 -8.07 4.57
N ASP A 845 -47.58 -9.15 4.90
CA ASP A 845 -48.05 -10.23 5.76
C ASP A 845 -48.19 -9.82 7.23
N ASN A 846 -47.40 -8.84 7.68
CA ASN A 846 -47.48 -8.25 9.01
C ASN A 846 -48.31 -6.94 9.05
N GLU A 847 -49.10 -6.65 8.00
CA GLU A 847 -50.01 -5.50 7.91
C GLU A 847 -49.39 -4.10 8.11
N PHE A 848 -48.07 -3.95 8.01
CA PHE A 848 -47.38 -2.65 8.13
C PHE A 848 -47.72 -1.66 7.00
N VAL A 849 -48.36 -2.14 5.93
CA VAL A 849 -48.52 -1.44 4.64
C VAL A 849 -50.01 -1.27 4.32
N LYS A 850 -50.42 -0.06 3.90
CA LYS A 850 -51.82 0.27 3.58
C LYS A 850 -52.22 -0.22 2.18
N LYS A 851 -53.31 -0.99 2.08
CA LYS A 851 -53.89 -1.42 0.80
C LYS A 851 -54.68 -0.28 0.14
N TRP A 852 -54.24 0.16 -1.05
CA TRP A 852 -54.92 1.21 -1.83
C TRP A 852 -55.70 0.60 -3.00
N SER A 853 -56.73 1.29 -3.50
CA SER A 853 -57.41 0.86 -4.73
C SER A 853 -56.55 1.13 -5.96
N THR A 854 -56.56 0.22 -6.93
CA THR A 854 -55.74 0.28 -8.15
C THR A 854 -55.91 1.61 -8.90
N LYS A 855 -57.17 2.04 -9.09
CA LYS A 855 -57.52 3.33 -9.72
C LYS A 855 -56.96 4.57 -9.01
N LYS A 856 -56.77 4.53 -7.68
CA LYS A 856 -56.11 5.63 -6.95
C LYS A 856 -54.61 5.68 -7.23
N LEU A 857 -54.00 4.53 -7.48
CA LEU A 857 -52.56 4.34 -7.61
C LEU A 857 -52.04 4.60 -9.03
N GLU A 858 -52.82 4.22 -10.06
CA GLU A 858 -52.54 4.51 -11.48
C GLU A 858 -52.53 6.01 -11.76
N LYS A 859 -53.43 6.78 -11.13
CA LYS A 859 -53.53 8.24 -11.32
C LYS A 859 -52.26 9.01 -10.93
N PHE A 860 -51.36 8.41 -10.13
CA PHE A 860 -50.09 9.00 -9.71
C PHE A 860 -48.88 8.57 -10.56
N ARG A 861 -49.03 7.68 -11.56
CA ARG A 861 -47.89 7.09 -12.27
C ARG A 861 -48.15 6.92 -13.78
N THR A 862 -47.80 7.94 -14.57
CA THR A 862 -47.87 7.91 -16.04
C THR A 862 -46.57 7.47 -16.75
N GLU A 863 -45.47 7.24 -16.02
CA GLU A 863 -44.19 6.78 -16.58
C GLU A 863 -43.59 5.62 -15.76
N ALA A 864 -44.19 4.44 -15.87
CA ALA A 864 -43.52 3.18 -15.54
C ALA A 864 -42.96 2.58 -16.84
N LEU A 865 -41.68 2.17 -16.82
CA LEU A 865 -41.03 1.55 -17.99
C LEU A 865 -41.81 0.29 -18.41
N ALA A 866 -42.19 0.22 -19.68
CA ALA A 866 -43.03 -0.85 -20.24
C ALA A 866 -42.27 -2.19 -20.36
N ASN A 867 -42.16 -2.91 -19.25
CA ASN A 867 -41.75 -4.32 -19.19
C ASN A 867 -42.32 -4.95 -17.90
N GLU A 868 -43.57 -5.41 -17.96
CA GLU A 868 -44.27 -5.99 -16.80
C GLU A 868 -44.37 -7.53 -16.87
N GLN A 869 -43.41 -8.20 -16.23
CA GLN A 869 -43.73 -9.33 -15.35
C GLN A 869 -43.48 -8.91 -13.89
N GLY A 870 -44.19 -7.86 -13.46
CA GLY A 870 -44.08 -7.33 -12.10
C GLY A 870 -44.89 -8.15 -11.09
N GLU A 871 -44.42 -8.24 -9.85
CA GLU A 871 -45.07 -9.05 -8.82
C GLU A 871 -46.46 -8.54 -8.42
N ILE A 872 -47.38 -9.48 -8.16
CA ILE A 872 -48.67 -9.25 -7.51
C ILE A 872 -48.76 -10.15 -6.29
N TYR A 873 -48.86 -9.57 -5.09
CA TYR A 873 -48.97 -10.32 -3.83
C TYR A 873 -50.11 -9.80 -2.96
N LYS A 874 -51.07 -10.65 -2.57
CA LYS A 874 -52.26 -10.32 -1.77
C LYS A 874 -53.06 -9.08 -2.24
N GLY A 875 -52.99 -8.77 -3.54
CA GLY A 875 -53.63 -7.61 -4.18
C GLY A 875 -52.81 -6.31 -4.17
N TYR A 876 -51.55 -6.36 -3.74
CA TYR A 876 -50.55 -5.32 -3.99
C TYR A 876 -49.84 -5.66 -5.30
N GLY A 877 -50.21 -4.96 -6.38
CA GLY A 877 -49.58 -5.13 -7.70
C GLY A 877 -48.26 -4.36 -7.84
N HIS A 878 -47.56 -4.58 -8.95
CA HIS A 878 -46.27 -3.97 -9.29
C HIS A 878 -46.25 -2.45 -9.08
N ALA A 879 -47.30 -1.75 -9.52
CA ALA A 879 -47.47 -0.31 -9.36
C ALA A 879 -47.33 0.18 -7.90
N TYR A 880 -47.62 -0.66 -6.89
CA TYR A 880 -47.45 -0.28 -5.48
C TYR A 880 -45.98 -0.09 -5.11
N TRP A 881 -45.12 -0.93 -5.66
CA TRP A 881 -43.69 -1.00 -5.39
C TRP A 881 -42.83 -0.25 -6.42
N ALA A 882 -43.47 0.27 -7.48
CA ALA A 882 -42.83 1.03 -8.54
C ALA A 882 -42.38 2.43 -8.06
N PHE A 883 -41.39 2.98 -8.74
CA PHE A 883 -40.95 4.37 -8.58
C PHE A 883 -42.11 5.35 -8.83
N THR A 884 -42.05 6.54 -8.23
CA THR A 884 -42.96 7.66 -8.55
C THR A 884 -42.21 9.00 -8.48
N LYS A 885 -42.62 9.94 -9.33
CA LYS A 885 -42.18 11.35 -9.32
C LYS A 885 -43.21 12.27 -8.64
N THR A 886 -44.42 11.78 -8.35
CA THR A 886 -45.50 12.57 -7.75
C THR A 886 -45.54 12.40 -6.24
N GLY A 887 -45.84 13.48 -5.52
CA GLY A 887 -46.13 13.43 -4.08
C GLY A 887 -47.28 12.47 -3.74
N LEU A 888 -47.16 11.76 -2.63
CA LEU A 888 -48.19 10.85 -2.14
C LEU A 888 -49.15 11.62 -1.23
N ALA A 889 -50.46 11.42 -1.42
CA ALA A 889 -51.48 12.09 -0.59
C ALA A 889 -51.67 11.45 0.81
N GLN A 890 -51.13 10.24 1.02
CA GLN A 890 -51.24 9.42 2.23
C GLN A 890 -49.98 8.57 2.38
N THR A 891 -49.65 8.09 3.58
CA THR A 891 -48.48 7.22 3.78
C THR A 891 -48.71 5.81 3.24
N LEU A 892 -47.64 5.19 2.75
CA LEU A 892 -47.66 3.77 2.36
C LEU A 892 -47.75 2.84 3.59
N MET A 893 -47.24 3.27 4.74
CA MET A 893 -47.33 2.51 5.99
C MET A 893 -48.55 2.91 6.83
N VAL A 894 -49.06 1.97 7.61
CA VAL A 894 -50.08 2.22 8.65
C VAL A 894 -49.43 3.02 9.78
N MET A 895 -49.93 4.24 10.03
CA MET A 895 -49.37 5.18 11.01
C MET A 895 -50.50 5.97 11.69
N PRO A 896 -50.26 6.55 12.90
CA PRO A 896 -51.17 7.50 13.52
C PRO A 896 -51.38 8.77 12.68
N GLU A 897 -52.58 9.34 12.76
CA GLU A 897 -53.04 10.44 11.89
C GLU A 897 -52.18 11.72 12.00
N GLY A 898 -51.60 12.00 13.17
CA GLY A 898 -50.68 13.14 13.38
C GLY A 898 -49.30 12.94 12.73
N ASP A 899 -48.81 11.70 12.65
CA ASP A 899 -47.51 11.37 12.07
C ASP A 899 -47.58 11.22 10.55
N GLU A 900 -48.76 10.84 10.02
CA GLU A 900 -49.01 10.67 8.59
C GLU A 900 -48.82 11.97 7.80
N ALA A 901 -49.27 13.11 8.33
CA ALA A 901 -49.06 14.42 7.71
C ALA A 901 -47.57 14.77 7.57
N GLN A 902 -46.79 14.56 8.63
CA GLN A 902 -45.35 14.85 8.63
C GLN A 902 -44.59 13.92 7.67
N ALA A 903 -44.95 12.63 7.63
CA ALA A 903 -44.30 11.68 6.71
C ALA A 903 -44.62 11.94 5.23
N VAL A 904 -45.83 12.44 4.92
CA VAL A 904 -46.17 12.94 3.57
C VAL A 904 -45.34 14.19 3.22
N GLU A 905 -45.19 15.14 4.15
CA GLU A 905 -44.35 16.33 3.97
C GLU A 905 -42.87 15.96 3.73
N VAL A 906 -42.32 15.06 4.54
CA VAL A 906 -40.96 14.51 4.38
C VAL A 906 -40.79 13.84 3.02
N PHE A 907 -41.79 13.08 2.53
CA PHE A 907 -41.72 12.47 1.20
C PHE A 907 -41.69 13.51 0.08
N ASN A 908 -42.46 14.59 0.20
CA ASN A 908 -42.43 15.70 -0.76
C ASN A 908 -41.08 16.42 -0.73
N LEU A 909 -40.51 16.70 0.46
CA LEU A 909 -39.17 17.28 0.61
C LEU A 909 -38.07 16.40 -0.02
N ILE A 910 -38.20 15.06 0.06
CA ILE A 910 -37.30 14.12 -0.62
C ILE A 910 -37.41 14.25 -2.15
N LEU A 911 -38.63 14.38 -2.69
CA LEU A 911 -38.83 14.61 -4.14
C LEU A 911 -38.25 15.96 -4.59
N THR A 912 -38.40 17.02 -3.79
CA THR A 912 -37.82 18.35 -4.07
C THR A 912 -36.30 18.32 -4.03
N TYR A 913 -35.70 17.72 -2.99
CA TYR A 913 -34.25 17.56 -2.88
C TYR A 913 -33.66 16.71 -4.03
N ALA A 914 -34.39 15.69 -4.48
CA ALA A 914 -33.99 14.85 -5.60
C ALA A 914 -34.21 15.51 -6.99
N GLY A 915 -34.76 16.73 -7.06
CA GLY A 915 -35.10 17.40 -8.33
C GLY A 915 -36.24 16.72 -9.10
N LEU A 916 -37.07 15.93 -8.43
CA LEU A 916 -38.16 15.14 -9.02
C LEU A 916 -39.53 15.84 -8.93
N SER A 917 -39.73 16.72 -7.95
CA SER A 917 -40.86 17.66 -7.96
C SER A 917 -40.51 18.94 -8.71
N GLN A 918 -41.32 19.33 -9.68
CA GLN A 918 -41.36 20.72 -10.16
C GLN A 918 -42.04 21.59 -9.08
N ASN A 919 -41.56 22.83 -8.91
CA ASN A 919 -42.24 23.85 -8.08
C ASN A 919 -43.57 24.27 -8.71
#